data_AF-A0A6N8XC12-F1
#
_entry.id   AF-A0A6N8XC12-F1
#
_cell.length_a   1.000
_cell.length_b   1.000
_cell.length_c   1.000
_cell.angle_alpha   90.00
_cell.angle_beta   90.00
_cell.angle_gamma   90.00
#
_symmetry.space_group_name_H-M   'P 1'
#
loop_
_entity.id
_entity.type
_entity.pdbx_description
1 polymer ?
#
loop_
_entity_poly.entity_id
_entity_poly.type
_entity_poly.pdbx_seq_one_letter_code
_entity_poly.pdbx_strand_id
1 'polypeptide(L)'
;MFKIASSDWATVDLSAPGEGSAPIELNTGIALSGPRNPNFSISVPTAADYLFTVAAAGYVSDDEGQRGATLWVTADDPHAGTSLYLRGGMNGWGTDNEMAFIGRARYRTAIDLEAGDYQFKLASDDWSTIDIGAADTANIEVGVPTILDAAGRAPNLMTSIAEADSYTFTLDRSRGVATLTILKTADVPADPITQMPVLVEPLDFEDTAGYAFEDDAMISTMVVADPRDAANMAARTTRNTGADANAGTLYRVGGTIAFTDDDNHLAVDVYRESGTGTVALSVGSGDDAASVLAATAEYSGSGDWETLYFDFSGFAAGTVYDWLKIVFDQGVAGDGGDWYWDNVRVSGPPPGEAPPYGSTTVYVRGSMNGWGTDNELAYIGRGVYQADLSLDAQSDDYLFKIASEDWATVNFGAMSGDDTAVTLDAERTLAGTDHNLTITVSTTANYRFRLDASDPTAPILKVTDLDAAPYGYGTTQSSIYIRGVFNEWGTASEAHYAGGDVYEAVIAIEAGSYEFKVASEDWATVNVGAGASNTVTIGTAFGDLADGGGNLAISIAAADEYLFTIDASGDTPTLWVVPFKPFRTEVFVRGGMNGWGTDNMVVFKGTARYATHIALEAGDYEFKVASEDWSAVNLGAGEGASTRVTPGEAYASLAQGGGNLMITIDIAGTYRFQVDGARNVPPALLIEQTPGS
;
A
#
# COMPACT_ATOMS: atom_id res chain seq x y z
N MET A 1 20.20 -17.50 18.79
CA MET A 1 19.77 -18.90 18.49
C MET A 1 18.30 -18.86 18.16
N PHE A 2 17.85 -19.63 17.17
CA PHE A 2 16.47 -19.65 16.72
C PHE A 2 16.08 -21.03 16.18
N LYS A 3 14.79 -21.26 15.94
CA LYS A 3 14.26 -22.44 15.28
C LYS A 3 13.18 -22.01 14.29
N ILE A 4 13.04 -22.70 13.18
CA ILE A 4 11.96 -22.46 12.22
C ILE A 4 10.94 -23.55 12.44
N ALA A 5 9.85 -23.20 13.11
CA ALA A 5 8.78 -24.12 13.43
C ALA A 5 7.42 -23.48 13.18
N SER A 6 6.44 -24.31 12.84
CA SER A 6 5.04 -23.95 12.92
C SER A 6 4.66 -23.69 14.38
N SER A 7 3.59 -22.93 14.60
CA SER A 7 3.07 -22.62 15.93
C SER A 7 2.78 -23.87 16.77
N ASP A 8 2.38 -24.96 16.11
CA ASP A 8 2.08 -26.27 16.72
C ASP A 8 3.30 -27.19 16.92
N TRP A 9 4.49 -26.80 16.42
CA TRP A 9 5.74 -27.60 16.40
C TRP A 9 5.63 -28.99 15.73
N ALA A 10 4.50 -29.29 15.09
CA ALA A 10 4.16 -30.61 14.56
C ALA A 10 4.13 -30.62 13.03
N THR A 11 3.72 -29.53 12.39
CA THR A 11 3.63 -29.41 10.92
C THR A 11 4.94 -28.98 10.27
N VAL A 12 5.67 -28.04 10.86
CA VAL A 12 7.01 -27.63 10.44
C VAL A 12 7.90 -27.62 11.68
N ASP A 13 8.94 -28.44 11.69
CA ASP A 13 9.97 -28.40 12.73
C ASP A 13 11.35 -28.55 12.08
N LEU A 14 11.87 -27.44 11.55
CA LEU A 14 13.12 -27.40 10.82
C LEU A 14 14.26 -27.06 11.78
N SER A 15 15.32 -27.86 11.72
CA SER A 15 16.44 -27.77 12.66
C SER A 15 17.79 -27.89 11.95
N ALA A 16 18.85 -27.42 12.62
CA ALA A 16 20.20 -27.42 12.09
C ALA A 16 20.70 -28.86 11.84
N PRO A 17 21.57 -29.13 10.86
CA PRO A 17 22.08 -30.47 10.66
C PRO A 17 23.01 -30.91 11.82
N GLY A 18 22.48 -31.70 12.76
CA GLY A 18 23.22 -32.44 13.79
C GLY A 18 23.58 -31.67 15.09
N GLU A 19 23.86 -32.41 16.18
CA GLU A 19 24.27 -31.85 17.48
C GLU A 19 25.66 -31.18 17.41
N GLY A 20 25.75 -29.91 17.85
CA GLY A 20 27.02 -29.18 17.95
C GLY A 20 27.44 -28.41 16.69
N SER A 21 26.52 -28.16 15.76
CA SER A 21 26.78 -27.38 14.54
C SER A 21 27.34 -25.98 14.85
N ALA A 22 28.35 -25.57 14.09
CA ALA A 22 28.86 -24.20 14.10
C ALA A 22 27.73 -23.20 13.77
N PRO A 23 27.83 -21.93 14.20
CA PRO A 23 26.86 -20.91 13.81
C PRO A 23 26.71 -20.85 12.29
N ILE A 24 25.48 -20.61 11.82
CA ILE A 24 25.17 -20.30 10.42
C ILE A 24 26.09 -19.18 9.96
N GLU A 25 26.87 -19.45 8.92
CA GLU A 25 27.58 -18.40 8.20
C GLU A 25 26.58 -17.64 7.31
N LEU A 26 26.57 -16.31 7.42
CA LEU A 26 25.69 -15.46 6.61
C LEU A 26 25.89 -15.71 5.11
N ASN A 27 24.81 -15.60 4.35
CA ASN A 27 24.76 -15.82 2.90
C ASN A 27 25.11 -17.25 2.44
N THR A 28 25.39 -18.17 3.36
CA THR A 28 25.56 -19.60 3.04
C THR A 28 24.21 -20.31 3.16
N GLY A 29 23.87 -21.10 2.14
CA GLY A 29 22.66 -21.91 2.17
C GLY A 29 22.87 -23.10 3.09
N ILE A 30 21.96 -23.29 4.05
CA ILE A 30 22.00 -24.43 4.97
C ILE A 30 20.81 -25.34 4.69
N ALA A 31 21.12 -26.60 4.41
CA ALA A 31 20.13 -27.64 4.28
C ALA A 31 19.40 -27.83 5.61
N LEU A 32 18.08 -27.78 5.55
CA LEU A 32 17.21 -27.99 6.69
C LEU A 32 17.03 -29.48 6.92
N SER A 33 17.17 -29.92 8.17
CA SER A 33 17.01 -31.32 8.57
C SER A 33 15.69 -31.55 9.32
N GLY A 34 15.19 -32.79 9.25
CA GLY A 34 13.93 -33.21 9.87
C GLY A 34 13.93 -33.16 11.40
N PRO A 35 12.78 -33.46 12.03
CA PRO A 35 12.53 -33.17 13.44
C PRO A 35 13.52 -33.91 14.36
N ARG A 36 14.02 -33.18 15.38
CA ARG A 36 14.89 -33.60 16.53
C ARG A 36 16.38 -33.22 16.51
N ASN A 37 16.81 -32.22 15.73
CA ASN A 37 18.17 -31.66 15.83
C ASN A 37 18.21 -30.31 16.59
N PRO A 38 19.41 -29.78 17.00
CA PRO A 38 19.51 -28.56 17.81
C PRO A 38 19.03 -27.28 17.11
N ASN A 39 18.79 -26.23 17.92
CA ASN A 39 18.50 -24.87 17.45
C ASN A 39 19.57 -24.35 16.49
N PHE A 40 19.17 -23.55 15.52
CA PHE A 40 20.11 -22.77 14.73
C PHE A 40 20.80 -21.77 15.65
N SER A 41 22.13 -21.73 15.57
CA SER A 41 22.90 -20.62 16.10
C SER A 41 23.30 -19.76 14.91
N ILE A 42 23.19 -18.45 15.02
CA ILE A 42 23.72 -17.51 14.02
C ILE A 42 24.53 -16.47 14.77
N SER A 43 25.68 -16.13 14.20
CA SER A 43 26.50 -15.03 14.68
C SER A 43 26.34 -13.88 13.69
N VAL A 44 25.54 -12.88 14.08
CA VAL A 44 25.40 -11.65 13.31
C VAL A 44 26.53 -10.69 13.70
N PRO A 45 27.34 -10.20 12.74
CA PRO A 45 28.50 -9.37 13.03
C PRO A 45 28.13 -7.92 13.37
N THR A 46 26.93 -7.47 12.98
CA THR A 46 26.42 -6.11 13.16
C THR A 46 24.95 -6.11 13.52
N ALA A 47 24.49 -5.07 14.24
CA ALA A 47 23.08 -4.81 14.46
C ALA A 47 22.48 -4.24 13.16
N ALA A 48 21.71 -5.05 12.46
CA ALA A 48 21.04 -4.73 11.21
C ALA A 48 19.79 -5.60 11.07
N ASP A 49 18.93 -5.27 10.12
CA ASP A 49 17.83 -6.15 9.73
C ASP A 49 18.39 -7.30 8.87
N TYR A 50 17.90 -8.52 9.11
CA TYR A 50 18.32 -9.72 8.39
C TYR A 50 17.11 -10.41 7.78
N LEU A 51 17.22 -10.72 6.49
CA LEU A 51 16.27 -11.50 5.72
C LEU A 51 16.54 -13.00 5.92
N PHE A 52 15.51 -13.74 6.33
CA PHE A 52 15.50 -15.20 6.40
C PHE A 52 14.74 -15.74 5.19
N THR A 53 15.47 -16.30 4.23
CA THR A 53 14.87 -16.83 3.01
C THR A 53 14.89 -18.35 3.05
N VAL A 54 13.71 -18.97 2.99
CA VAL A 54 13.58 -20.43 2.86
C VAL A 54 13.13 -20.73 1.44
N ALA A 55 13.87 -21.57 0.71
CA ALA A 55 13.40 -22.10 -0.57
C ALA A 55 13.31 -23.63 -0.51
N ALA A 56 12.22 -24.18 -1.03
CA ALA A 56 12.11 -25.59 -1.32
C ALA A 56 13.10 -25.95 -2.44
N ALA A 57 13.88 -27.01 -2.31
CA ALA A 57 14.92 -27.33 -3.29
C ALA A 57 14.35 -27.58 -4.69
N GLY A 58 14.71 -26.70 -5.63
CA GLY A 58 15.04 -27.09 -7.00
C GLY A 58 16.55 -27.34 -7.09
N TYR A 59 16.94 -28.59 -7.36
CA TYR A 59 18.27 -29.02 -7.82
C TYR A 59 19.52 -28.71 -6.97
N VAL A 60 19.75 -29.49 -5.90
CA VAL A 60 21.05 -30.16 -5.69
C VAL A 60 20.78 -31.49 -4.98
N SER A 61 21.13 -32.62 -5.61
CA SER A 61 21.09 -33.94 -4.97
C SER A 61 22.36 -34.12 -4.15
N ASP A 62 22.25 -34.42 -2.86
CA ASP A 62 23.29 -35.19 -2.20
C ASP A 62 23.19 -36.67 -2.61
N ASP A 63 24.25 -37.44 -2.34
CA ASP A 63 24.40 -38.84 -2.73
C ASP A 63 23.36 -39.78 -2.07
N GLU A 64 22.45 -39.26 -1.24
CA GLU A 64 21.44 -40.02 -0.48
C GLU A 64 19.98 -39.69 -0.86
N GLY A 65 19.74 -38.72 -1.75
CA GLY A 65 18.45 -38.54 -2.42
C GLY A 65 17.31 -38.02 -1.54
N GLN A 66 17.60 -37.32 -0.44
CA GLN A 66 16.60 -36.61 0.36
C GLN A 66 16.35 -35.20 -0.22
N ARG A 67 15.08 -34.83 -0.45
CA ARG A 67 14.69 -33.48 -0.85
C ARG A 67 14.61 -32.60 0.40
N GLY A 68 15.55 -31.67 0.59
CA GLY A 68 15.57 -30.73 1.72
C GLY A 68 15.25 -29.29 1.29
N ALA A 69 14.64 -28.49 2.17
CA ALA A 69 14.56 -27.03 1.99
C ALA A 69 15.88 -26.39 2.43
N THR A 70 16.22 -25.24 1.85
CA THR A 70 17.44 -24.49 2.18
C THR A 70 17.07 -23.17 2.81
N LEU A 71 17.74 -22.83 3.92
CA LEU A 71 17.66 -21.52 4.56
C LEU A 71 18.88 -20.69 4.18
N TRP A 72 18.65 -19.45 3.78
CA TRP A 72 19.66 -18.40 3.72
C TRP A 72 19.33 -17.32 4.75
N VAL A 73 20.36 -16.80 5.39
CA VAL A 73 20.25 -15.59 6.20
C VAL A 73 21.17 -14.53 5.62
N THR A 74 20.56 -13.44 5.16
CA THR A 74 21.23 -12.36 4.43
C THR A 74 20.89 -11.05 5.13
N ALA A 75 21.82 -10.09 5.19
CA ALA A 75 21.46 -8.74 5.66
C ALA A 75 20.40 -8.15 4.71
N ASP A 76 19.44 -7.40 5.22
CA ASP A 76 18.41 -6.78 4.38
C ASP A 76 19.03 -5.84 3.35
N ASP A 77 20.03 -5.06 3.76
CA ASP A 77 20.94 -4.34 2.86
C ASP A 77 22.36 -4.95 2.96
N PRO A 78 22.73 -5.90 2.08
CA PRO A 78 24.06 -6.54 2.06
C PRO A 78 25.24 -5.59 1.88
N HIS A 79 24.99 -4.39 1.37
CA HIS A 79 25.98 -3.37 1.06
C HIS A 79 25.74 -2.09 1.86
N ALA A 80 25.04 -2.17 2.99
CA ALA A 80 24.79 -1.02 3.86
C ALA A 80 26.08 -0.25 4.15
N GLY A 81 26.06 1.06 3.86
CA GLY A 81 27.21 1.95 4.03
C GLY A 81 28.26 1.89 2.92
N THR A 82 28.05 1.13 1.85
CA THR A 82 28.91 1.11 0.65
C THR A 82 28.06 1.24 -0.61
N SER A 83 28.29 2.29 -1.40
CA SER A 83 27.62 2.45 -2.70
C SER A 83 28.00 1.35 -3.68
N LEU A 84 26.99 0.86 -4.41
CA LEU A 84 27.13 -0.15 -5.45
C LEU A 84 26.90 0.49 -6.82
N TYR A 85 27.84 0.34 -7.75
CA TYR A 85 27.75 0.94 -9.08
C TYR A 85 27.75 -0.11 -10.17
N LEU A 86 26.99 0.13 -11.23
CA LEU A 86 27.08 -0.55 -12.51
C LEU A 86 28.18 0.12 -13.35
N ARG A 87 29.34 -0.52 -13.48
CA ARG A 87 30.55 0.08 -14.09
C ARG A 87 30.96 -0.69 -15.33
N GLY A 88 31.13 -0.02 -16.47
CA GLY A 88 31.49 -0.71 -17.71
C GLY A 88 31.72 0.20 -18.90
N GLY A 89 31.72 -0.40 -20.09
CA GLY A 89 31.85 0.32 -21.36
C GLY A 89 30.78 1.40 -21.55
N MET A 90 29.59 1.22 -20.95
CA MET A 90 28.48 2.19 -21.00
C MET A 90 28.73 3.50 -20.24
N ASN A 91 29.65 3.53 -19.28
CA ASN A 91 29.98 4.74 -18.50
C ASN A 91 31.50 4.91 -18.32
N GLY A 92 32.30 4.39 -19.25
CA GLY A 92 33.76 4.52 -19.20
C GLY A 92 34.40 3.92 -17.94
N TRP A 93 33.75 2.94 -17.31
CA TRP A 93 34.13 2.34 -16.02
C TRP A 93 34.08 3.30 -14.82
N GLY A 94 33.31 4.40 -14.94
CA GLY A 94 33.07 5.39 -13.90
C GLY A 94 32.07 4.93 -12.83
N THR A 95 31.58 5.87 -12.02
CA THR A 95 30.60 5.66 -10.93
C THR A 95 29.25 6.33 -11.23
N ASP A 96 29.01 6.69 -12.49
CA ASP A 96 27.84 7.51 -12.88
C ASP A 96 26.51 6.75 -12.76
N ASN A 97 26.56 5.41 -12.70
CA ASN A 97 25.38 4.55 -12.64
C ASN A 97 25.33 3.82 -11.28
N GLU A 98 24.95 4.55 -10.23
CA GLU A 98 24.72 3.94 -8.91
C GLU A 98 23.46 3.06 -8.94
N MET A 99 23.52 1.93 -8.23
CA MET A 99 22.40 1.02 -8.04
C MET A 99 21.67 1.37 -6.74
N ALA A 100 20.42 1.80 -6.86
CA ALA A 100 19.55 2.09 -5.74
C ALA A 100 19.18 0.78 -5.01
N PHE A 101 19.34 0.77 -3.69
CA PHE A 101 18.81 -0.29 -2.85
C PHE A 101 17.27 -0.20 -2.81
N ILE A 102 16.59 -1.31 -3.11
CA ILE A 102 15.12 -1.38 -3.20
C ILE A 102 14.50 -2.29 -2.12
N GLY A 103 15.27 -2.73 -1.12
CA GLY A 103 14.80 -3.60 -0.04
C GLY A 103 15.00 -5.10 -0.30
N ARG A 104 15.02 -5.91 0.77
CA ARG A 104 15.13 -7.38 0.71
C ARG A 104 16.31 -7.88 -0.11
N ALA A 105 17.49 -7.30 0.13
CA ALA A 105 18.75 -7.61 -0.53
C ALA A 105 18.75 -7.42 -2.06
N ARG A 106 17.93 -6.48 -2.56
CA ARG A 106 17.83 -6.15 -3.99
C ARG A 106 18.31 -4.73 -4.30
N TYR A 107 18.93 -4.57 -5.46
CA TYR A 107 19.40 -3.29 -5.99
C TYR A 107 18.99 -3.13 -7.45
N ARG A 108 18.74 -1.90 -7.88
CA ARG A 108 18.30 -1.59 -9.24
C ARG A 108 18.92 -0.31 -9.77
N THR A 109 19.22 -0.27 -11.06
CA THR A 109 19.52 0.97 -11.79
C THR A 109 18.97 0.86 -13.21
N ALA A 110 18.50 1.98 -13.76
CA ALA A 110 18.05 2.09 -15.14
C ALA A 110 19.01 2.99 -15.90
N ILE A 111 19.42 2.56 -17.10
CA ILE A 111 20.34 3.30 -17.95
C ILE A 111 19.90 3.21 -19.41
N ASP A 112 20.04 4.30 -20.13
CA ASP A 112 19.82 4.31 -21.58
C ASP A 112 21.04 3.72 -22.28
N LEU A 113 20.81 2.70 -23.10
CA LEU A 113 21.86 2.01 -23.86
C LEU A 113 21.54 2.06 -25.34
N GLU A 114 22.57 2.24 -26.15
CA GLU A 114 22.51 2.09 -27.60
C GLU A 114 22.65 0.60 -27.99
N ALA A 115 22.30 0.27 -29.23
CA ALA A 115 22.56 -1.08 -29.74
C ALA A 115 24.08 -1.37 -29.78
N GLY A 116 24.52 -2.44 -29.12
CA GLY A 116 25.93 -2.77 -29.02
C GLY A 116 26.27 -3.80 -27.95
N ASP A 117 27.54 -4.18 -27.90
CA ASP A 117 28.09 -5.10 -26.90
C ASP A 117 28.77 -4.32 -25.77
N TYR A 118 28.37 -4.59 -24.53
CA TYR A 118 28.87 -3.91 -23.34
C TYR A 118 29.59 -4.88 -22.42
N GLN A 119 30.79 -4.50 -21.99
CA GLN A 119 31.47 -5.15 -20.86
C GLN A 119 31.21 -4.35 -19.58
N PHE A 120 30.93 -5.02 -18.46
CA PHE A 120 30.66 -4.33 -17.20
C PHE A 120 30.90 -5.18 -15.95
N LYS A 121 30.76 -4.55 -14.79
CA LYS A 121 30.85 -5.13 -13.45
C LYS A 121 29.90 -4.40 -12.50
N LEU A 122 29.56 -5.03 -11.38
CA LEU A 122 28.92 -4.35 -10.26
C LEU A 122 29.99 -4.16 -9.18
N ALA A 123 30.34 -2.92 -8.86
CA ALA A 123 31.48 -2.65 -7.99
C ALA A 123 31.31 -1.36 -7.18
N SER A 124 32.02 -1.29 -6.06
CA SER A 124 32.18 -0.06 -5.29
C SER A 124 33.09 0.92 -6.02
N ASP A 125 33.10 2.18 -5.57
CA ASP A 125 33.98 3.23 -6.11
C ASP A 125 35.47 2.83 -6.02
N ASP A 126 35.85 2.23 -4.89
CA ASP A 126 37.20 1.79 -4.55
C ASP A 126 37.64 0.47 -5.21
N TRP A 127 36.74 -0.23 -5.92
CA TRP A 127 36.92 -1.58 -6.51
C TRP A 127 37.29 -2.70 -5.52
N SER A 128 37.49 -2.38 -4.25
CA SER A 128 38.09 -3.26 -3.26
C SER A 128 37.06 -3.79 -2.29
N THR A 129 36.02 -3.00 -2.02
CA THR A 129 34.92 -3.36 -1.14
C THR A 129 33.89 -4.24 -1.85
N ILE A 130 33.55 -3.92 -3.10
CA ILE A 130 32.65 -4.71 -3.94
C ILE A 130 33.26 -4.82 -5.35
N ASP A 131 33.38 -6.04 -5.87
CA ASP A 131 33.81 -6.33 -7.24
C ASP A 131 33.15 -7.63 -7.71
N ILE A 132 31.92 -7.52 -8.21
CA ILE A 132 31.08 -8.64 -8.63
C ILE A 132 31.14 -8.77 -10.16
N GLY A 133 31.49 -9.98 -10.61
CA GLY A 133 31.50 -10.40 -12.02
C GLY A 133 30.90 -11.81 -12.18
N ALA A 134 31.26 -12.52 -13.25
CA ALA A 134 30.85 -13.91 -13.47
C ALA A 134 32.05 -14.87 -13.52
N ALA A 135 31.85 -16.13 -13.11
CA ALA A 135 32.89 -17.16 -13.09
C ALA A 135 33.56 -17.39 -14.46
N ASP A 136 32.77 -17.25 -15.54
CA ASP A 136 33.20 -17.36 -16.94
C ASP A 136 32.78 -16.09 -17.72
N THR A 137 33.06 -16.02 -19.03
CA THR A 137 32.49 -14.99 -19.93
C THR A 137 30.97 -15.18 -20.09
N ALA A 138 30.22 -15.06 -18.98
CA ALA A 138 28.78 -15.15 -18.99
C ALA A 138 28.25 -13.95 -19.76
N ASN A 139 27.70 -14.21 -20.94
CA ASN A 139 26.83 -13.27 -21.61
C ASN A 139 25.51 -13.26 -20.85
N ILE A 140 25.20 -12.12 -20.24
CA ILE A 140 23.90 -11.86 -19.66
C ILE A 140 22.97 -11.49 -20.79
N GLU A 141 22.03 -12.39 -21.06
CA GLU A 141 20.98 -12.21 -22.05
C GLU A 141 19.85 -11.36 -21.44
N VAL A 142 19.41 -10.32 -22.17
CA VAL A 142 18.27 -9.50 -21.77
C VAL A 142 17.04 -10.39 -21.65
N GLY A 143 16.30 -10.28 -20.55
CA GLY A 143 15.15 -11.14 -20.24
C GLY A 143 15.47 -12.37 -19.40
N VAL A 144 16.75 -12.71 -19.20
CA VAL A 144 17.14 -13.97 -18.56
C VAL A 144 17.87 -13.70 -17.23
N PRO A 145 17.30 -14.09 -16.07
CA PRO A 145 18.00 -14.03 -14.80
C PRO A 145 19.28 -14.86 -14.83
N THR A 146 20.42 -14.22 -14.57
CA THR A 146 21.74 -14.86 -14.65
C THR A 146 22.39 -14.91 -13.27
N ILE A 147 22.84 -16.09 -12.86
CA ILE A 147 23.57 -16.27 -11.60
C ILE A 147 24.98 -15.70 -11.74
N LEU A 148 25.37 -14.85 -10.79
CA LEU A 148 26.70 -14.26 -10.66
C LEU A 148 27.53 -15.07 -9.67
N ASP A 149 28.85 -15.11 -9.91
CA ASP A 149 29.78 -15.69 -8.94
C ASP A 149 30.18 -14.60 -7.94
N ALA A 150 29.72 -14.75 -6.70
CA ALA A 150 29.97 -13.80 -5.62
C ALA A 150 31.35 -14.01 -4.94
N ALA A 151 32.13 -15.04 -5.34
CA ALA A 151 33.38 -15.40 -4.68
C ALA A 151 34.63 -14.89 -5.44
N GLY A 152 34.91 -13.60 -5.32
CA GLY A 152 36.20 -12.99 -5.68
C GLY A 152 36.24 -12.23 -7.01
N ARG A 153 37.43 -11.69 -7.36
CA ARG A 153 37.66 -10.85 -8.55
C ARG A 153 37.41 -11.63 -9.85
N ALA A 154 36.16 -11.74 -10.23
CA ALA A 154 35.70 -12.37 -11.45
C ALA A 154 35.97 -11.48 -12.69
N PRO A 155 36.09 -12.06 -13.90
CA PRO A 155 36.13 -11.32 -15.16
C PRO A 155 34.89 -10.45 -15.39
N ASN A 156 34.97 -9.54 -16.37
CA ASN A 156 33.88 -8.64 -16.73
C ASN A 156 32.66 -9.42 -17.24
N LEU A 157 31.47 -8.98 -16.85
CA LEU A 157 30.18 -9.37 -17.43
C LEU A 157 30.07 -8.82 -18.84
N MET A 158 29.31 -9.52 -19.68
CA MET A 158 29.03 -9.10 -21.06
C MET A 158 27.53 -9.06 -21.26
N THR A 159 27.01 -8.07 -21.98
CA THR A 159 25.64 -8.11 -22.50
C THR A 159 25.59 -7.50 -23.91
N SER A 160 24.65 -7.96 -24.71
CA SER A 160 24.40 -7.47 -26.06
C SER A 160 23.03 -6.81 -26.10
N ILE A 161 23.00 -5.52 -26.41
CA ILE A 161 21.79 -4.73 -26.58
C ILE A 161 21.43 -4.70 -28.06
N ALA A 162 20.25 -5.20 -28.41
CA ALA A 162 19.80 -5.31 -29.79
C ALA A 162 19.32 -3.97 -30.36
N GLU A 163 18.67 -3.15 -29.53
CA GLU A 163 18.03 -1.89 -29.91
C GLU A 163 18.25 -0.84 -28.83
N ALA A 164 18.41 0.42 -29.25
CA ALA A 164 18.58 1.53 -28.32
C ALA A 164 17.30 1.75 -27.50
N ASP A 165 17.42 1.73 -26.18
CA ASP A 165 16.30 1.83 -25.24
C ASP A 165 16.80 2.09 -23.81
N SER A 166 15.89 2.33 -22.88
CA SER A 166 16.18 2.30 -21.44
C SER A 166 16.18 0.85 -20.94
N TYR A 167 17.24 0.44 -20.26
CA TYR A 167 17.39 -0.90 -19.69
C TYR A 167 17.61 -0.84 -18.19
N THR A 168 16.87 -1.67 -17.45
CA THR A 168 16.96 -1.80 -16.01
C THR A 168 17.75 -3.05 -15.62
N PHE A 169 18.78 -2.85 -14.81
CA PHE A 169 19.61 -3.89 -14.21
C PHE A 169 19.15 -4.12 -12.77
N THR A 170 18.72 -5.34 -12.45
CA THR A 170 18.28 -5.72 -11.10
C THR A 170 19.18 -6.81 -10.52
N LEU A 171 19.88 -6.51 -9.42
CA LEU A 171 20.66 -7.46 -8.63
C LEU A 171 19.80 -7.96 -7.46
N ASP A 172 19.66 -9.28 -7.33
CA ASP A 172 19.01 -9.97 -6.20
C ASP A 172 20.03 -10.84 -5.46
N ARG A 173 20.17 -10.62 -4.15
CA ARG A 173 21.06 -11.40 -3.26
C ARG A 173 20.31 -12.15 -2.15
N SER A 174 18.99 -12.20 -2.20
CA SER A 174 18.13 -12.75 -1.14
C SER A 174 18.36 -14.24 -0.85
N ARG A 175 18.91 -15.00 -1.80
CA ARG A 175 19.07 -16.47 -1.75
C ARG A 175 20.54 -16.92 -1.72
N GLY A 176 21.44 -16.10 -1.17
CA GLY A 176 22.87 -16.40 -0.99
C GLY A 176 23.71 -16.45 -2.26
N VAL A 177 23.10 -16.71 -3.42
CA VAL A 177 23.66 -16.45 -4.75
C VAL A 177 23.17 -15.10 -5.25
N ALA A 178 24.07 -14.34 -5.87
CA ALA A 178 23.70 -13.11 -6.54
C ALA A 178 23.12 -13.45 -7.92
N THR A 179 21.94 -12.95 -8.26
CA THR A 179 21.34 -13.05 -9.59
C THR A 179 21.17 -11.66 -10.17
N LEU A 180 21.54 -11.48 -11.44
CA LEU A 180 21.35 -10.24 -12.18
C LEU A 180 20.40 -10.48 -13.35
N THR A 181 19.40 -9.61 -13.45
CA THR A 181 18.45 -9.58 -14.56
C THR A 181 18.54 -8.24 -15.27
N ILE A 182 18.53 -8.25 -16.60
CA ILE A 182 18.47 -7.06 -17.45
C ILE A 182 17.16 -7.11 -18.22
N LEU A 183 16.33 -6.08 -18.12
CA LEU A 183 15.08 -5.93 -18.87
C LEU A 183 15.04 -4.56 -19.52
N LYS A 184 14.26 -4.39 -20.60
CA LYS A 184 13.83 -3.04 -20.97
C LYS A 184 13.05 -2.45 -19.82
N THR A 185 13.25 -1.17 -19.53
CA THR A 185 12.63 -0.52 -18.36
C THR A 185 11.11 -0.63 -18.38
N ALA A 186 10.48 -0.56 -19.56
CA ALA A 186 9.03 -0.76 -19.72
C ALA A 186 8.55 -2.20 -19.44
N ASP A 187 9.44 -3.19 -19.54
CA ASP A 187 9.13 -4.61 -19.32
C ASP A 187 9.47 -5.07 -17.89
N VAL A 188 10.04 -4.18 -17.07
CA VAL A 188 10.33 -4.49 -15.66
C VAL A 188 9.00 -4.67 -14.95
N PRO A 189 8.74 -5.86 -14.36
CA PRO A 189 7.58 -6.03 -13.51
C PRO A 189 7.61 -4.97 -12.42
N ALA A 190 6.48 -4.32 -12.16
CA ALA A 190 6.35 -3.41 -11.03
C ALA A 190 6.95 -4.08 -9.80
N ASP A 191 7.81 -3.37 -9.07
CA ASP A 191 8.47 -3.98 -7.92
C ASP A 191 7.40 -4.48 -6.94
N PRO A 192 7.42 -5.75 -6.53
CA PRO A 192 6.47 -6.28 -5.55
C PRO A 192 6.67 -5.67 -4.15
N ILE A 193 7.43 -4.58 -4.03
CA ILE A 193 7.65 -3.81 -2.80
C ILE A 193 7.29 -2.32 -2.94
N THR A 194 6.86 -1.84 -4.12
CA THR A 194 6.28 -0.50 -4.29
C THR A 194 4.76 -0.51 -4.46
N GLN A 195 4.12 -1.68 -4.46
CA GLN A 195 2.72 -1.81 -4.11
C GLN A 195 2.65 -2.22 -2.63
N MET A 196 2.21 -1.31 -1.76
CA MET A 196 1.44 -1.78 -0.61
C MET A 196 0.09 -2.21 -1.21
N PRO A 197 -0.29 -3.50 -1.16
CA PRO A 197 -1.62 -3.85 -1.61
C PRO A 197 -2.60 -3.20 -0.63
N VAL A 198 -3.39 -2.23 -1.10
CA VAL A 198 -4.76 -2.17 -0.63
C VAL A 198 -5.40 -3.48 -1.09
N LEU A 199 -6.28 -4.10 -0.31
CA LEU A 199 -7.05 -5.26 -0.76
C LEU A 199 -8.03 -4.81 -1.88
N VAL A 200 -7.51 -4.57 -3.08
CA VAL A 200 -8.28 -4.25 -4.30
C VAL A 200 -8.55 -5.52 -5.11
N GLU A 201 -7.69 -6.54 -4.97
CA GLU A 201 -7.89 -7.89 -5.50
C GLU A 201 -8.33 -8.83 -4.37
N PRO A 202 -9.26 -9.78 -4.62
CA PRO A 202 -9.67 -10.76 -3.62
C PRO A 202 -8.48 -11.61 -3.13
N LEU A 203 -8.47 -11.94 -1.85
CA LEU A 203 -7.62 -13.00 -1.30
C LEU A 203 -8.19 -14.35 -1.75
N ASP A 204 -7.58 -14.93 -2.78
CA ASP A 204 -8.08 -16.06 -3.59
C ASP A 204 -7.26 -17.36 -3.44
N PHE A 205 -6.17 -17.33 -2.68
CA PHE A 205 -5.32 -18.50 -2.38
C PHE A 205 -4.69 -19.24 -3.56
N GLU A 206 -4.69 -18.66 -4.77
CA GLU A 206 -4.18 -19.32 -5.99
C GLU A 206 -2.65 -19.39 -6.04
N ASP A 207 -1.94 -18.53 -5.30
CA ASP A 207 -0.48 -18.64 -5.16
C ASP A 207 -0.11 -19.71 -4.12
N THR A 208 0.18 -20.93 -4.59
CA THR A 208 0.53 -22.06 -3.72
C THR A 208 1.77 -21.88 -2.82
N ALA A 209 2.48 -20.73 -2.89
CA ALA A 209 3.58 -20.39 -2.00
C ALA A 209 3.30 -19.10 -1.19
N GLY A 210 3.18 -19.20 0.14
CA GLY A 210 3.44 -18.05 1.03
C GLY A 210 2.32 -17.58 1.96
N TYR A 211 1.16 -18.26 2.02
CA TYR A 211 0.14 -17.93 3.01
C TYR A 211 0.53 -18.40 4.42
N ALA A 212 0.69 -17.46 5.35
CA ALA A 212 0.99 -17.73 6.75
C ALA A 212 -0.27 -17.53 7.61
N PHE A 213 -0.84 -18.63 8.09
CA PHE A 213 -1.99 -18.63 8.99
C PHE A 213 -1.56 -18.68 10.46
N GLU A 214 -2.17 -17.83 11.28
CA GLU A 214 -2.02 -17.81 12.74
C GLU A 214 -3.25 -18.49 13.36
N ASP A 215 -3.15 -19.80 13.57
CA ASP A 215 -4.23 -20.61 14.13
C ASP A 215 -4.24 -20.59 15.67
N ASP A 216 -5.42 -20.45 16.26
CA ASP A 216 -5.62 -20.70 17.69
C ASP A 216 -5.42 -22.18 18.04
N ALA A 217 -5.25 -22.48 19.32
CA ALA A 217 -5.06 -23.84 19.79
C ALA A 217 -6.18 -24.79 19.28
N MET A 218 -5.77 -25.94 18.74
CA MET A 218 -6.64 -26.99 18.16
C MET A 218 -7.33 -26.59 16.84
N ILE A 219 -6.94 -25.48 16.22
CA ILE A 219 -7.28 -25.12 14.84
C ILE A 219 -6.11 -25.48 13.91
N SER A 220 -6.40 -25.83 12.66
CA SER A 220 -5.36 -26.05 11.64
C SER A 220 -5.86 -25.58 10.28
N THR A 221 -5.15 -24.63 9.67
CA THR A 221 -5.48 -24.07 8.37
C THR A 221 -4.37 -24.27 7.36
N MET A 222 -4.74 -24.66 6.14
CA MET A 222 -3.80 -24.79 5.03
C MET A 222 -4.51 -24.56 3.71
N VAL A 223 -3.77 -24.09 2.70
CA VAL A 223 -4.28 -23.99 1.34
C VAL A 223 -4.32 -25.38 0.71
N VAL A 224 -5.46 -25.76 0.15
CA VAL A 224 -5.72 -27.05 -0.51
C VAL A 224 -6.48 -26.82 -1.81
N ALA A 225 -6.54 -27.82 -2.68
CA ALA A 225 -7.40 -27.75 -3.86
C ALA A 225 -8.88 -27.62 -3.44
N ASP A 226 -9.64 -26.76 -4.11
CA ASP A 226 -11.07 -26.60 -3.87
C ASP A 226 -11.77 -27.99 -4.01
N PRO A 227 -12.56 -28.41 -3.00
CA PRO A 227 -13.31 -29.68 -3.05
C PRO A 227 -14.24 -29.84 -4.25
N ARG A 228 -14.68 -28.73 -4.88
CA ARG A 228 -15.61 -28.72 -6.02
C ARG A 228 -14.90 -28.48 -7.36
N ASP A 229 -13.76 -27.79 -7.37
CA ASP A 229 -12.92 -27.59 -8.54
C ASP A 229 -11.43 -27.76 -8.22
N ALA A 230 -10.88 -28.93 -8.52
CA ALA A 230 -9.48 -29.22 -8.23
C ALA A 230 -8.45 -28.39 -9.04
N ALA A 231 -8.91 -27.54 -9.97
CA ALA A 231 -8.08 -26.57 -10.66
C ALA A 231 -7.96 -25.23 -9.91
N ASN A 232 -8.81 -24.99 -8.90
CA ASN A 232 -8.77 -23.84 -8.01
C ASN A 232 -8.20 -24.26 -6.64
N MET A 233 -7.69 -23.30 -5.89
CA MET A 233 -7.23 -23.46 -4.52
C MET A 233 -8.22 -22.80 -3.55
N ALA A 234 -8.15 -23.16 -2.27
CA ALA A 234 -8.92 -22.55 -1.19
C ALA A 234 -8.24 -22.79 0.16
N ALA A 235 -8.51 -21.95 1.15
CA ALA A 235 -8.08 -22.21 2.51
C ALA A 235 -9.02 -23.23 3.18
N ARG A 236 -8.47 -24.31 3.73
CA ARG A 236 -9.20 -25.28 4.55
C ARG A 236 -8.80 -25.13 6.01
N THR A 237 -9.76 -24.81 6.86
CA THR A 237 -9.63 -24.74 8.31
C THR A 237 -10.32 -25.94 8.97
N THR A 238 -9.55 -26.77 9.67
CA THR A 238 -10.05 -27.90 10.47
C THR A 238 -10.20 -27.45 11.93
N ARG A 239 -11.41 -27.56 12.50
CA ARG A 239 -11.64 -27.34 13.94
C ARG A 239 -11.59 -28.67 14.69
N ASN A 240 -10.43 -29.03 15.23
CA ASN A 240 -10.26 -30.34 15.88
C ASN A 240 -11.22 -30.54 17.07
N THR A 241 -11.58 -31.80 17.35
CA THR A 241 -12.50 -32.11 18.45
C THR A 241 -12.00 -31.53 19.78
N GLY A 242 -12.81 -30.65 20.38
CA GLY A 242 -12.48 -29.97 21.64
C GLY A 242 -11.76 -28.63 21.50
N ALA A 243 -11.62 -28.09 20.29
CA ALA A 243 -11.20 -26.70 20.08
C ALA A 243 -12.15 -25.72 20.80
N ASP A 244 -11.61 -24.61 21.31
CA ASP A 244 -12.39 -23.58 21.99
C ASP A 244 -13.50 -23.03 21.08
N ALA A 245 -14.62 -22.65 21.68
CA ALA A 245 -15.82 -22.19 20.98
C ALA A 245 -15.59 -20.94 20.12
N ASN A 246 -14.54 -20.16 20.38
CA ASN A 246 -14.18 -18.98 19.60
C ASN A 246 -12.78 -19.08 18.96
N ALA A 247 -12.17 -20.26 18.99
CA ALA A 247 -10.90 -20.50 18.32
C ALA A 247 -11.07 -20.47 16.79
N GLY A 248 -10.21 -19.72 16.12
CA GLY A 248 -10.22 -19.59 14.67
C GLY A 248 -8.83 -19.30 14.10
N THR A 249 -8.82 -18.71 12.91
CA THR A 249 -7.62 -18.50 12.11
C THR A 249 -7.46 -17.03 11.83
N LEU A 250 -6.33 -16.46 12.23
CA LEU A 250 -5.92 -15.11 11.85
C LEU A 250 -5.04 -15.18 10.61
N TYR A 251 -5.25 -14.25 9.70
CA TYR A 251 -4.42 -14.05 8.52
C TYR A 251 -4.02 -12.57 8.43
N ARG A 252 -2.72 -12.32 8.36
CA ARG A 252 -2.17 -10.98 8.13
C ARG A 252 -2.13 -10.73 6.63
N VAL A 253 -2.95 -9.80 6.14
CA VAL A 253 -3.22 -9.64 4.70
C VAL A 253 -2.04 -9.09 3.90
N GLY A 254 -0.94 -8.69 4.55
CA GLY A 254 0.26 -8.14 3.88
C GLY A 254 0.05 -6.77 3.24
N GLY A 255 -1.15 -6.21 3.43
CA GLY A 255 -1.69 -5.01 2.84
C GLY A 255 -2.66 -4.31 3.79
N THR A 256 -3.51 -3.42 3.28
CA THR A 256 -4.52 -2.72 4.07
C THR A 256 -5.93 -3.07 3.61
N ILE A 257 -6.80 -3.36 4.57
CA ILE A 257 -8.25 -3.38 4.39
C ILE A 257 -8.71 -1.96 4.78
N ALA A 258 -9.19 -1.20 3.81
CA ALA A 258 -9.71 0.13 4.01
C ALA A 258 -11.21 0.11 3.72
N PHE A 259 -12.00 0.59 4.67
CA PHE A 259 -13.44 0.75 4.49
C PHE A 259 -13.78 2.19 4.14
N THR A 260 -14.79 2.36 3.29
CA THR A 260 -15.41 3.67 2.97
C THR A 260 -16.90 3.61 3.28
N ASP A 261 -17.60 4.74 3.17
CA ASP A 261 -19.06 4.75 3.38
C ASP A 261 -19.81 3.84 2.39
N ASP A 262 -19.25 3.64 1.19
CA ASP A 262 -19.82 2.80 0.14
C ASP A 262 -19.24 1.37 0.14
N ASP A 263 -18.02 1.16 0.68
CA ASP A 263 -17.31 -0.13 0.74
C ASP A 263 -16.94 -0.49 2.19
N ASN A 264 -17.92 -0.90 2.99
CA ASN A 264 -17.77 -1.15 4.43
C ASN A 264 -18.13 -2.58 4.86
N HIS A 265 -18.10 -3.54 3.94
CA HIS A 265 -18.27 -4.95 4.24
C HIS A 265 -17.07 -5.75 3.75
N LEU A 266 -16.91 -6.95 4.31
CA LEU A 266 -16.13 -8.00 3.67
C LEU A 266 -17.07 -9.10 3.17
N ALA A 267 -16.82 -9.58 1.97
CA ALA A 267 -17.42 -10.78 1.43
C ALA A 267 -16.41 -11.93 1.48
N VAL A 268 -16.84 -13.12 1.91
CA VAL A 268 -16.04 -14.34 1.96
C VAL A 268 -16.86 -15.48 1.40
N ASP A 269 -16.30 -16.21 0.43
CA ASP A 269 -16.93 -17.43 -0.05
C ASP A 269 -16.59 -18.56 0.93
N VAL A 270 -17.60 -19.29 1.40
CA VAL A 270 -17.46 -20.34 2.43
C VAL A 270 -18.13 -21.63 1.97
N TYR A 271 -17.49 -22.77 2.21
CA TYR A 271 -18.00 -24.09 1.90
C TYR A 271 -17.80 -25.09 3.05
N ARG A 272 -18.81 -25.94 3.26
CA ARG A 272 -18.73 -27.15 4.08
C ARG A 272 -19.59 -28.25 3.47
N GLU A 273 -19.10 -29.48 3.51
CA GLU A 273 -19.78 -30.66 2.94
C GLU A 273 -21.21 -30.87 3.50
N SER A 274 -21.41 -30.58 4.79
CA SER A 274 -22.73 -30.64 5.43
C SER A 274 -22.74 -29.87 6.76
N GLY A 275 -23.91 -29.34 7.13
CA GLY A 275 -24.12 -28.63 8.39
C GLY A 275 -24.29 -27.12 8.20
N THR A 276 -24.96 -26.49 9.15
CA THR A 276 -25.16 -25.02 9.22
C THR A 276 -24.30 -24.47 10.35
N GLY A 277 -23.97 -23.18 10.33
CA GLY A 277 -23.17 -22.59 11.40
C GLY A 277 -23.01 -21.09 11.31
N THR A 278 -22.76 -20.45 12.45
CA THR A 278 -22.40 -19.03 12.51
C THR A 278 -20.92 -18.89 12.22
N VAL A 279 -20.56 -18.09 11.21
CA VAL A 279 -19.19 -17.69 10.91
C VAL A 279 -19.00 -16.29 11.46
N ALA A 280 -17.91 -16.07 12.21
CA ALA A 280 -17.51 -14.75 12.66
C ALA A 280 -16.25 -14.31 11.92
N LEU A 281 -16.25 -13.07 11.47
CA LEU A 281 -15.08 -12.43 10.88
C LEU A 281 -14.75 -11.20 11.72
N SER A 282 -13.49 -11.09 12.11
CA SER A 282 -12.96 -9.91 12.77
C SER A 282 -11.88 -9.28 11.91
N VAL A 283 -11.74 -7.98 11.98
CA VAL A 283 -10.65 -7.21 11.38
C VAL A 283 -10.04 -6.33 12.46
N GLY A 284 -8.75 -6.09 12.38
CA GLY A 284 -8.06 -5.20 13.31
C GLY A 284 -6.86 -4.52 12.68
N SER A 285 -6.35 -3.52 13.39
CA SER A 285 -5.16 -2.76 13.04
C SER A 285 -4.07 -3.06 14.07
N GLY A 286 -2.92 -3.59 13.62
CA GLY A 286 -1.85 -4.01 14.51
C GLY A 286 -2.34 -5.09 15.49
N ASP A 287 -2.17 -4.88 16.79
CA ASP A 287 -2.76 -5.75 17.81
C ASP A 287 -3.60 -4.93 18.83
N ASP A 288 -4.15 -3.78 18.39
CA ASP A 288 -5.04 -2.97 19.20
C ASP A 288 -6.44 -3.60 19.29
N ALA A 289 -6.79 -4.13 20.46
CA ALA A 289 -8.11 -4.69 20.73
C ALA A 289 -9.27 -3.68 20.58
N ALA A 290 -9.01 -2.37 20.72
CA ALA A 290 -10.02 -1.33 20.54
C ALA A 290 -10.31 -1.03 19.06
N SER A 291 -9.37 -1.37 18.16
CA SER A 291 -9.54 -1.31 16.72
C SER A 291 -10.27 -2.53 16.15
N VAL A 292 -10.50 -3.57 16.96
CA VAL A 292 -11.12 -4.81 16.48
C VAL A 292 -12.60 -4.57 16.22
N LEU A 293 -12.97 -4.68 14.95
CA LEU A 293 -14.36 -4.86 14.57
C LEU A 293 -14.62 -6.34 14.38
N ALA A 294 -15.80 -6.79 14.78
CA ALA A 294 -16.24 -8.15 14.57
C ALA A 294 -17.68 -8.15 14.04
N ALA A 295 -17.92 -8.99 13.05
CA ALA A 295 -19.21 -9.24 12.45
C ALA A 295 -19.45 -10.73 12.31
N THR A 296 -20.72 -11.13 12.20
CA THR A 296 -21.12 -12.53 12.07
C THR A 296 -22.08 -12.71 10.91
N ALA A 297 -21.97 -13.83 10.21
CA ALA A 297 -22.88 -14.26 9.16
C ALA A 297 -23.26 -15.73 9.36
N GLU A 298 -24.45 -16.13 8.91
CA GLU A 298 -24.94 -17.50 9.03
C GLU A 298 -24.65 -18.28 7.73
N TYR A 299 -23.94 -19.40 7.84
CA TYR A 299 -23.79 -20.36 6.75
C TYR A 299 -25.00 -21.30 6.71
N SER A 300 -25.68 -21.32 5.56
CA SER A 300 -26.97 -22.00 5.39
C SER A 300 -26.86 -23.53 5.27
N GLY A 301 -25.64 -24.07 5.06
CA GLY A 301 -25.43 -25.49 4.84
C GLY A 301 -25.94 -25.98 3.50
N SER A 302 -25.86 -25.13 2.47
CA SER A 302 -26.35 -25.40 1.10
C SER A 302 -25.71 -26.65 0.46
N GLY A 303 -24.54 -27.08 0.95
CA GLY A 303 -23.74 -28.15 0.35
C GLY A 303 -23.01 -27.70 -0.92
N ASP A 304 -22.97 -26.39 -1.18
CA ASP A 304 -22.20 -25.68 -2.22
C ASP A 304 -21.51 -24.45 -1.58
N TRP A 305 -20.62 -23.80 -2.31
CA TRP A 305 -20.01 -22.52 -1.90
C TRP A 305 -21.08 -21.44 -1.71
N GLU A 306 -21.00 -20.70 -0.61
CA GLU A 306 -21.90 -19.59 -0.25
C GLU A 306 -21.08 -18.34 0.06
N THR A 307 -21.38 -17.21 -0.57
CA THR A 307 -20.77 -15.93 -0.19
C THR A 307 -21.46 -15.37 1.05
N LEU A 308 -20.69 -15.26 2.14
CA LEU A 308 -21.10 -14.62 3.38
C LEU A 308 -20.61 -13.18 3.40
N TYR A 309 -21.42 -12.28 3.99
CA TYR A 309 -21.12 -10.85 4.08
C TYR A 309 -21.06 -10.40 5.52
N PHE A 310 -20.05 -9.61 5.84
CA PHE A 310 -19.72 -9.17 7.18
C PHE A 310 -19.76 -7.64 7.23
N ASP A 311 -20.69 -7.09 8.04
CA ASP A 311 -20.90 -5.63 8.16
C ASP A 311 -19.86 -4.99 9.09
N PHE A 312 -19.00 -4.17 8.50
CA PHE A 312 -18.00 -3.36 9.19
C PHE A 312 -18.32 -1.86 9.13
N SER A 313 -19.57 -1.46 8.86
CA SER A 313 -20.03 -0.06 8.84
C SER A 313 -19.82 0.72 10.14
N GLY A 314 -19.45 0.04 11.23
CA GLY A 314 -18.97 0.66 12.46
C GLY A 314 -17.50 1.14 12.42
N PHE A 315 -16.85 1.08 11.26
CA PHE A 315 -15.45 1.50 11.10
C PHE A 315 -15.24 2.97 11.44
N ALA A 316 -14.09 3.27 12.05
CA ALA A 316 -13.64 4.64 12.20
C ALA A 316 -12.98 5.11 10.91
N ALA A 317 -13.52 6.16 10.28
CA ALA A 317 -12.99 6.72 9.05
C ALA A 317 -11.49 7.04 9.16
N GLY A 318 -10.71 6.66 8.16
CA GLY A 318 -9.25 6.79 8.16
C GLY A 318 -8.48 5.71 8.92
N THR A 319 -9.18 4.74 9.53
CA THR A 319 -8.55 3.55 10.14
C THR A 319 -8.15 2.55 9.06
N VAL A 320 -6.93 2.02 9.21
CA VAL A 320 -6.35 1.02 8.31
C VAL A 320 -6.27 -0.31 9.05
N TYR A 321 -6.95 -1.35 8.56
CA TYR A 321 -6.90 -2.70 9.14
C TYR A 321 -5.87 -3.55 8.37
N ASP A 322 -5.08 -4.38 9.05
CA ASP A 322 -3.95 -5.11 8.47
C ASP A 322 -3.98 -6.63 8.74
N TRP A 323 -5.01 -7.11 9.44
CA TRP A 323 -5.32 -8.52 9.59
C TRP A 323 -6.82 -8.79 9.64
N LEU A 324 -7.18 -10.03 9.32
CA LEU A 324 -8.51 -10.61 9.55
C LEU A 324 -8.42 -11.88 10.38
N LYS A 325 -9.47 -12.19 11.13
CA LYS A 325 -9.63 -13.46 11.85
C LYS A 325 -10.98 -14.07 11.57
N ILE A 326 -10.99 -15.29 11.06
CA ILE A 326 -12.21 -16.05 10.77
C ILE A 326 -12.41 -17.17 11.80
N VAL A 327 -13.63 -17.29 12.32
CA VAL A 327 -14.04 -18.30 13.29
C VAL A 327 -15.29 -18.99 12.75
N PHE A 328 -15.18 -20.28 12.43
CA PHE A 328 -16.31 -21.09 11.98
C PHE A 328 -17.04 -21.72 13.16
N ASP A 329 -18.36 -21.85 13.09
CA ASP A 329 -19.19 -22.38 14.18
C ASP A 329 -18.95 -21.64 15.51
N GLN A 330 -19.00 -20.30 15.47
CA GLN A 330 -18.75 -19.46 16.64
C GLN A 330 -19.70 -19.82 17.79
N GLY A 331 -19.14 -19.99 18.99
CA GLY A 331 -19.91 -20.38 20.19
C GLY A 331 -20.09 -21.89 20.35
N VAL A 332 -19.61 -22.71 19.40
CA VAL A 332 -19.67 -24.18 19.44
C VAL A 332 -18.26 -24.76 19.51
N ALA A 333 -18.04 -25.72 20.40
CA ALA A 333 -16.75 -26.42 20.51
C ALA A 333 -16.46 -27.24 19.24
N GLY A 334 -15.18 -27.31 18.85
CA GLY A 334 -14.77 -28.01 17.63
C GLY A 334 -15.22 -29.47 17.61
N ASP A 335 -15.71 -29.93 16.46
CA ASP A 335 -16.25 -31.27 16.24
C ASP A 335 -15.33 -32.18 15.39
N GLY A 336 -14.24 -31.63 14.86
CA GLY A 336 -13.31 -32.30 13.94
C GLY A 336 -13.63 -32.07 12.46
N GLY A 337 -14.61 -31.22 12.13
CA GLY A 337 -15.00 -30.91 10.75
C GLY A 337 -14.08 -29.92 10.06
N ASP A 338 -14.04 -30.04 8.73
CA ASP A 338 -13.36 -29.11 7.82
C ASP A 338 -14.33 -28.03 7.33
N TRP A 339 -13.83 -26.80 7.29
CA TRP A 339 -14.44 -25.63 6.66
C TRP A 339 -13.50 -25.12 5.57
N TYR A 340 -14.06 -24.66 4.46
CA TYR A 340 -13.31 -24.10 3.34
C TYR A 340 -13.73 -22.65 3.14
N TRP A 341 -12.77 -21.77 2.84
CA TRP A 341 -13.03 -20.36 2.59
C TRP A 341 -12.08 -19.81 1.52
N ASP A 342 -12.60 -18.86 0.77
CA ASP A 342 -11.94 -18.31 -0.42
C ASP A 342 -12.48 -16.91 -0.77
N ASN A 343 -11.82 -16.23 -1.73
CA ASN A 343 -12.23 -14.95 -2.33
C ASN A 343 -12.60 -13.87 -1.32
N VAL A 344 -11.77 -13.67 -0.28
CA VAL A 344 -12.01 -12.61 0.71
C VAL A 344 -11.79 -11.25 0.07
N ARG A 345 -12.80 -10.39 0.09
CA ARG A 345 -12.76 -9.11 -0.62
C ARG A 345 -13.52 -8.03 0.12
N VAL A 346 -13.04 -6.79 0.00
CA VAL A 346 -13.85 -5.62 0.35
C VAL A 346 -15.04 -5.57 -0.60
N SER A 347 -16.21 -5.32 -0.03
CA SER A 347 -17.43 -5.16 -0.78
C SER A 347 -18.32 -4.09 -0.14
N GLY A 348 -19.30 -3.63 -0.89
CA GLY A 348 -20.52 -3.09 -0.30
C GLY A 348 -21.31 -4.17 0.47
N PRO A 349 -22.44 -3.79 1.09
CA PRO A 349 -23.36 -4.73 1.74
C PRO A 349 -23.78 -5.93 0.87
N PRO A 350 -24.26 -7.03 1.49
CA PRO A 350 -24.71 -8.22 0.77
C PRO A 350 -25.66 -7.88 -0.39
N PRO A 351 -25.47 -8.44 -1.59
CA PRO A 351 -26.47 -8.46 -2.64
C PRO A 351 -27.70 -9.19 -2.09
N GLY A 352 -28.72 -8.44 -1.69
CA GLY A 352 -29.95 -9.02 -1.17
C GLY A 352 -30.44 -8.50 0.18
N GLU A 353 -29.87 -7.43 0.76
CA GLU A 353 -30.73 -6.58 1.59
C GLU A 353 -31.93 -6.18 0.71
N ALA A 354 -33.16 -6.52 1.13
CA ALA A 354 -34.30 -6.34 0.25
C ALA A 354 -34.36 -4.86 -0.15
N PRO A 355 -34.28 -4.53 -1.45
CA PRO A 355 -34.29 -3.13 -1.87
C PRO A 355 -35.55 -2.47 -1.29
N PRO A 356 -35.50 -1.20 -0.85
CA PRO A 356 -36.67 -0.51 -0.29
C PRO A 356 -37.94 -0.63 -1.14
N TYR A 357 -37.77 -0.81 -2.45
CA TYR A 357 -38.85 -1.01 -3.42
C TYR A 357 -39.02 -2.46 -3.89
N GLY A 358 -38.52 -3.44 -3.14
CA GLY A 358 -38.59 -4.87 -3.42
C GLY A 358 -37.88 -5.24 -4.73
N SER A 359 -38.51 -6.09 -5.54
CA SER A 359 -38.00 -6.46 -6.87
C SER A 359 -38.29 -5.39 -7.95
N THR A 360 -38.76 -4.21 -7.57
CA THR A 360 -39.10 -3.14 -8.51
C THR A 360 -37.82 -2.42 -8.93
N THR A 361 -37.52 -2.45 -10.22
CA THR A 361 -36.43 -1.65 -10.78
C THR A 361 -36.77 -0.16 -10.73
N VAL A 362 -35.81 0.65 -10.30
CA VAL A 362 -35.93 2.10 -10.18
C VAL A 362 -35.09 2.75 -11.27
N TYR A 363 -35.58 3.83 -11.87
CA TYR A 363 -34.90 4.52 -12.97
C TYR A 363 -34.84 6.03 -12.73
N VAL A 364 -33.80 6.67 -13.26
CA VAL A 364 -33.84 8.11 -13.54
C VAL A 364 -34.54 8.31 -14.88
N ARG A 365 -35.72 8.92 -14.89
CA ARG A 365 -36.54 9.10 -16.11
C ARG A 365 -36.75 10.57 -16.38
N GLY A 366 -36.37 11.04 -17.57
CA GLY A 366 -36.46 12.46 -17.87
C GLY A 366 -36.13 12.81 -19.31
N SER A 367 -35.94 14.10 -19.59
CA SER A 367 -35.55 14.57 -20.93
C SER A 367 -34.23 13.95 -21.41
N MET A 368 -33.33 13.55 -20.50
CA MET A 368 -32.04 12.91 -20.83
C MET A 368 -32.18 11.55 -21.53
N ASN A 369 -33.30 10.85 -21.35
CA ASN A 369 -33.56 9.53 -21.96
C ASN A 369 -34.96 9.43 -22.55
N GLY A 370 -35.54 10.57 -22.95
CA GLY A 370 -36.88 10.62 -23.55
C GLY A 370 -37.99 10.05 -22.65
N TRP A 371 -37.81 10.13 -21.32
CA TRP A 371 -38.69 9.53 -20.31
C TRP A 371 -38.75 7.99 -20.35
N GLY A 372 -37.74 7.35 -20.95
CA GLY A 372 -37.57 5.90 -21.04
C GLY A 372 -37.05 5.26 -19.75
N THR A 373 -36.58 4.01 -19.85
CA THR A 373 -36.05 3.19 -18.74
C THR A 373 -34.55 2.89 -18.92
N ASP A 374 -33.86 3.66 -19.76
CA ASP A 374 -32.48 3.37 -20.14
C ASP A 374 -31.47 3.63 -18.99
N ASN A 375 -31.88 4.39 -17.97
CA ASN A 375 -31.03 4.82 -16.85
C ASN A 375 -31.48 4.16 -15.54
N GLU A 376 -31.15 2.88 -15.38
CA GLU A 376 -31.44 2.11 -14.17
C GLU A 376 -30.59 2.61 -12.98
N LEU A 377 -31.26 2.82 -11.85
CA LEU A 377 -30.64 3.05 -10.55
C LEU A 377 -30.37 1.68 -9.92
N ALA A 378 -29.11 1.24 -9.96
CA ALA A 378 -28.68 0.00 -9.34
C ALA A 378 -28.76 0.11 -7.83
N TYR A 379 -29.36 -0.87 -7.17
CA TYR A 379 -29.38 -0.93 -5.71
C TYR A 379 -27.98 -1.31 -5.20
N ILE A 380 -27.40 -0.44 -4.37
CA ILE A 380 -26.05 -0.63 -3.80
C ILE A 380 -26.09 -0.98 -2.29
N GLY A 381 -27.28 -1.13 -1.70
CA GLY A 381 -27.49 -1.53 -0.31
C GLY A 381 -27.85 -0.40 0.66
N ARG A 382 -28.25 -0.73 1.90
CA ARG A 382 -28.64 0.22 2.98
C ARG A 382 -29.70 1.22 2.56
N GLY A 383 -30.60 0.78 1.70
CA GLY A 383 -31.65 1.62 1.12
C GLY A 383 -31.19 2.53 -0.02
N VAL A 384 -29.93 2.46 -0.44
CA VAL A 384 -29.36 3.36 -1.44
C VAL A 384 -29.38 2.75 -2.84
N TYR A 385 -29.70 3.58 -3.82
CA TYR A 385 -29.58 3.28 -5.25
C TYR A 385 -28.66 4.29 -5.95
N GLN A 386 -27.97 3.87 -7.01
CA GLN A 386 -27.00 4.70 -7.73
C GLN A 386 -27.03 4.47 -9.24
N ALA A 387 -26.83 5.54 -10.01
CA ALA A 387 -26.59 5.51 -11.44
C ALA A 387 -25.61 6.63 -11.81
N ASP A 388 -24.61 6.29 -12.62
CA ASP A 388 -23.69 7.27 -13.20
C ASP A 388 -24.11 7.52 -14.65
N LEU A 389 -24.45 8.76 -14.96
CA LEU A 389 -25.02 9.15 -16.24
C LEU A 389 -24.13 10.18 -16.92
N SER A 390 -23.77 9.94 -18.18
CA SER A 390 -23.18 10.97 -19.03
C SER A 390 -24.28 11.92 -19.48
N LEU A 391 -24.18 13.19 -19.09
CA LEU A 391 -25.13 14.24 -19.48
C LEU A 391 -24.41 15.29 -20.30
N ASP A 392 -25.04 15.74 -21.38
CA ASP A 392 -24.52 16.83 -22.21
C ASP A 392 -24.82 18.20 -21.59
N ALA A 393 -23.84 19.10 -21.65
CA ALA A 393 -24.01 20.51 -21.32
C ALA A 393 -25.12 21.14 -22.17
N GLN A 394 -26.08 21.80 -21.53
CA GLN A 394 -27.11 22.55 -22.24
C GLN A 394 -27.61 23.74 -21.42
N SER A 395 -28.19 24.73 -22.12
CA SER A 395 -28.72 25.95 -21.50
C SER A 395 -30.10 25.75 -20.85
N ASP A 396 -30.81 24.70 -21.25
CA ASP A 396 -32.12 24.34 -20.71
C ASP A 396 -31.96 23.26 -19.64
N ASP A 397 -32.77 23.30 -18.59
CA ASP A 397 -32.72 22.29 -17.53
C ASP A 397 -33.14 20.91 -18.05
N TYR A 398 -32.47 19.87 -17.54
CA TYR A 398 -33.03 18.53 -17.62
C TYR A 398 -34.23 18.42 -16.69
N LEU A 399 -35.36 17.95 -17.23
CA LEU A 399 -36.52 17.59 -16.42
C LEU A 399 -36.49 16.09 -16.16
N PHE A 400 -36.63 15.67 -14.90
CA PHE A 400 -36.58 14.25 -14.57
C PHE A 400 -37.36 13.89 -13.31
N LYS A 401 -37.51 12.58 -13.08
CA LYS A 401 -38.08 11.94 -11.89
C LYS A 401 -37.34 10.66 -11.58
N ILE A 402 -37.53 10.16 -10.37
CA ILE A 402 -37.12 8.82 -9.96
C ILE A 402 -38.36 7.94 -9.99
N ALA A 403 -38.41 6.96 -10.89
CA ALA A 403 -39.64 6.21 -11.13
C ALA A 403 -39.40 4.78 -11.58
N SER A 404 -40.37 3.91 -11.30
CA SER A 404 -40.46 2.56 -11.87
C SER A 404 -41.01 2.61 -13.31
N GLU A 405 -40.89 1.51 -14.05
CA GLU A 405 -41.43 1.41 -15.42
C GLU A 405 -42.92 1.76 -15.48
N ASP A 406 -43.69 1.25 -14.52
CA ASP A 406 -45.15 1.39 -14.42
C ASP A 406 -45.64 2.75 -13.89
N TRP A 407 -44.72 3.65 -13.47
CA TRP A 407 -45.02 4.94 -12.80
C TRP A 407 -45.87 4.87 -11.53
N ALA A 408 -46.19 3.67 -11.05
CA ALA A 408 -47.13 3.46 -9.96
C ALA A 408 -46.43 3.01 -8.68
N THR A 409 -45.43 2.14 -8.81
CA THR A 409 -44.73 1.55 -7.67
C THR A 409 -43.69 2.51 -7.07
N VAL A 410 -42.97 3.23 -7.93
CA VAL A 410 -42.05 4.31 -7.58
C VAL A 410 -42.35 5.50 -8.49
N ASN A 411 -42.59 6.67 -7.91
CA ASN A 411 -42.85 7.90 -8.66
C ASN A 411 -42.54 9.12 -7.79
N PHE A 412 -41.26 9.43 -7.67
CA PHE A 412 -40.75 10.54 -6.86
C PHE A 412 -40.31 11.71 -7.73
N GLY A 413 -40.63 12.90 -7.25
CA GLY A 413 -40.23 14.16 -7.85
C GLY A 413 -40.22 15.29 -6.83
N ALA A 414 -40.50 16.49 -7.29
CA ALA A 414 -40.50 17.70 -6.48
C ALA A 414 -41.61 17.72 -5.42
N MET A 415 -41.42 18.45 -4.31
CA MET A 415 -42.49 18.63 -3.31
C MET A 415 -43.66 19.47 -3.85
N SER A 416 -43.37 20.41 -4.76
CA SER A 416 -44.37 21.25 -5.43
C SER A 416 -43.85 21.75 -6.79
N GLY A 417 -44.73 22.26 -7.64
CA GLY A 417 -44.34 22.84 -8.93
C GLY A 417 -43.44 24.08 -8.85
N ASP A 418 -43.31 24.69 -7.67
CA ASP A 418 -42.45 25.87 -7.44
C ASP A 418 -41.10 25.49 -6.79
N ASP A 419 -40.90 24.22 -6.44
CA ASP A 419 -39.68 23.69 -5.80
C ASP A 419 -39.18 22.50 -6.60
N THR A 420 -38.66 22.76 -7.81
CA THR A 420 -38.23 21.70 -8.73
C THR A 420 -36.71 21.49 -8.74
N ALA A 421 -35.93 22.49 -8.33
CA ALA A 421 -34.50 22.54 -8.59
C ALA A 421 -33.68 21.58 -7.70
N VAL A 422 -32.86 20.76 -8.34
CA VAL A 422 -31.78 19.98 -7.73
C VAL A 422 -30.50 20.79 -7.91
N THR A 423 -29.76 21.01 -6.82
CA THR A 423 -28.44 21.66 -6.84
C THR A 423 -27.37 20.59 -6.75
N LEU A 424 -26.33 20.69 -7.59
CA LEU A 424 -25.20 19.76 -7.53
C LEU A 424 -24.58 19.74 -6.13
N ASP A 425 -24.20 18.54 -5.69
CA ASP A 425 -23.61 18.21 -4.40
C ASP A 425 -24.45 18.52 -3.15
N ALA A 426 -25.67 19.01 -3.34
CA ALA A 426 -26.64 19.21 -2.26
C ALA A 426 -27.61 18.03 -2.18
N GLU A 427 -27.92 17.61 -0.95
CA GLU A 427 -28.99 16.66 -0.68
C GLU A 427 -30.36 17.29 -0.92
N ARG A 428 -31.25 16.53 -1.54
CA ARG A 428 -32.63 16.93 -1.82
C ARG A 428 -33.62 15.83 -1.50
N THR A 429 -34.47 16.05 -0.51
CA THR A 429 -35.60 15.16 -0.21
C THR A 429 -36.64 15.22 -1.33
N LEU A 430 -37.06 14.05 -1.81
CA LEU A 430 -38.08 13.89 -2.84
C LEU A 430 -39.45 13.61 -2.23
N ALA A 431 -40.51 13.80 -3.03
CA ALA A 431 -41.88 13.49 -2.63
C ALA A 431 -42.61 12.71 -3.73
N GLY A 432 -43.54 11.84 -3.31
CA GLY A 432 -44.40 11.06 -4.22
C GLY A 432 -45.48 11.91 -4.89
N THR A 433 -45.07 12.90 -5.69
CA THR A 433 -45.96 13.82 -6.42
C THR A 433 -45.77 13.71 -7.93
N ASP A 434 -46.66 14.31 -8.71
CA ASP A 434 -46.54 14.39 -10.18
C ASP A 434 -45.63 15.52 -10.68
N HIS A 435 -44.96 16.25 -9.78
CA HIS A 435 -44.07 17.36 -10.18
C HIS A 435 -42.67 16.85 -10.56
N ASN A 436 -42.15 17.34 -11.69
CA ASN A 436 -40.80 17.00 -12.16
C ASN A 436 -39.72 17.74 -11.35
N LEU A 437 -38.54 17.13 -11.25
CA LEU A 437 -37.32 17.79 -10.81
C LEU A 437 -36.65 18.48 -12.01
N THR A 438 -35.88 19.52 -11.73
CA THR A 438 -35.03 20.22 -12.70
C THR A 438 -33.58 20.19 -12.24
N ILE A 439 -32.64 19.93 -13.15
CA ILE A 439 -31.21 20.07 -12.90
C ILE A 439 -30.54 20.77 -14.09
N THR A 440 -29.74 21.79 -13.80
CA THR A 440 -28.90 22.47 -14.78
C THR A 440 -27.53 21.82 -14.77
N VAL A 441 -27.04 21.37 -15.93
CA VAL A 441 -25.65 20.93 -16.11
C VAL A 441 -24.99 21.80 -17.17
N SER A 442 -23.93 22.50 -16.76
CA SER A 442 -23.20 23.45 -17.61
C SER A 442 -22.00 22.82 -18.34
N THR A 443 -21.66 21.58 -17.99
CA THR A 443 -20.53 20.81 -18.50
C THR A 443 -21.01 19.45 -18.99
N THR A 444 -20.45 18.96 -20.10
CA THR A 444 -20.68 17.57 -20.52
C THR A 444 -19.77 16.72 -19.68
N ALA A 445 -20.35 15.89 -18.80
CA ALA A 445 -19.62 15.16 -17.77
C ALA A 445 -20.40 13.91 -17.34
N ASN A 446 -19.77 13.08 -16.52
CA ASN A 446 -20.43 12.01 -15.79
C ASN A 446 -21.00 12.53 -14.47
N TYR A 447 -22.29 12.31 -14.26
CA TYR A 447 -23.00 12.73 -13.06
C TYR A 447 -23.50 11.50 -12.30
N ARG A 448 -23.17 11.42 -11.02
CA ARG A 448 -23.66 10.39 -10.12
C ARG A 448 -24.97 10.80 -9.48
N PHE A 449 -26.03 10.06 -9.78
CA PHE A 449 -27.33 10.15 -9.12
C PHE A 449 -27.35 9.12 -7.99
N ARG A 450 -27.33 9.58 -6.73
CA ARG A 450 -27.40 8.72 -5.54
C ARG A 450 -28.70 8.98 -4.80
N LEU A 451 -29.54 7.96 -4.68
CA LEU A 451 -30.83 7.99 -4.02
C LEU A 451 -30.77 7.18 -2.72
N ASP A 452 -30.78 7.85 -1.58
CA ASP A 452 -30.99 7.21 -0.29
C ASP A 452 -32.50 7.03 -0.03
N ALA A 453 -32.96 5.79 -0.11
CA ALA A 453 -34.33 5.39 0.17
C ALA A 453 -34.46 4.60 1.49
N SER A 454 -33.61 4.91 2.49
CA SER A 454 -33.75 4.41 3.86
C SER A 454 -35.14 4.74 4.45
N ASP A 455 -35.71 5.88 4.07
CA ASP A 455 -37.16 6.13 4.14
C ASP A 455 -37.77 6.00 2.72
N PRO A 456 -38.43 4.87 2.39
CA PRO A 456 -38.98 4.64 1.06
C PRO A 456 -40.13 5.57 0.71
N THR A 457 -40.62 6.40 1.63
CA THR A 457 -41.70 7.37 1.37
C THR A 457 -41.20 8.79 1.15
N ALA A 458 -39.97 9.07 1.55
CA ALA A 458 -39.32 10.38 1.45
C ALA A 458 -37.82 10.24 1.14
N PRO A 459 -37.45 9.65 -0.02
CA PRO A 459 -36.06 9.37 -0.32
C PRO A 459 -35.26 10.66 -0.58
N ILE A 460 -33.96 10.63 -0.32
CA ILE A 460 -33.04 11.77 -0.48
C ILE A 460 -32.18 11.53 -1.72
N LEU A 461 -32.20 12.47 -2.65
CA LEU A 461 -31.38 12.46 -3.86
C LEU A 461 -30.19 13.41 -3.68
N LYS A 462 -28.99 12.96 -4.04
CA LYS A 462 -27.82 13.80 -4.28
C LYS A 462 -27.33 13.56 -5.71
N VAL A 463 -27.00 14.63 -6.42
CA VAL A 463 -26.38 14.56 -7.75
C VAL A 463 -25.00 15.21 -7.68
N THR A 464 -23.96 14.44 -7.99
CA THR A 464 -22.57 14.89 -7.96
C THR A 464 -22.01 14.86 -9.37
N ASP A 465 -21.31 15.93 -9.75
CA ASP A 465 -20.50 15.94 -10.97
C ASP A 465 -19.22 15.17 -10.67
N LEU A 466 -19.08 13.96 -11.23
CA LEU A 466 -17.93 13.09 -10.99
C LEU A 466 -16.66 13.61 -11.65
N ASP A 467 -16.79 14.54 -12.60
CA ASP A 467 -15.66 15.16 -13.27
C ASP A 467 -15.32 16.52 -12.63
N ALA A 468 -16.13 17.01 -11.68
CA ALA A 468 -15.90 18.24 -10.92
C ALA A 468 -15.12 18.00 -9.62
N ALA A 469 -13.90 17.47 -9.71
CA ALA A 469 -12.88 17.89 -8.77
C ALA A 469 -12.53 19.35 -9.11
N PRO A 470 -12.26 20.26 -8.15
CA PRO A 470 -11.97 21.66 -8.46
C PRO A 470 -10.75 21.85 -9.40
N TYR A 471 -9.99 20.78 -9.68
CA TYR A 471 -8.83 20.76 -10.56
C TYR A 471 -8.65 19.46 -11.37
N GLY A 472 -9.70 18.66 -11.57
CA GLY A 472 -9.63 17.41 -12.38
C GLY A 472 -8.73 16.31 -11.80
N TYR A 473 -8.33 16.42 -10.53
CA TYR A 473 -7.55 15.42 -9.81
C TYR A 473 -8.49 14.32 -9.27
N GLY A 474 -8.85 13.35 -10.11
CA GLY A 474 -9.48 12.14 -9.59
C GLY A 474 -10.45 11.45 -10.52
N THR A 475 -9.94 10.69 -11.48
CA THR A 475 -10.59 9.44 -11.88
C THR A 475 -9.52 8.40 -12.22
N THR A 476 -9.84 7.12 -12.08
CA THR A 476 -9.06 5.96 -12.53
C THR A 476 -8.81 5.90 -14.05
N GLN A 477 -9.14 6.96 -14.79
CA GLN A 477 -8.94 7.06 -16.24
C GLN A 477 -8.13 8.27 -16.71
N SER A 478 -7.69 9.17 -15.82
CA SER A 478 -6.84 10.31 -16.21
C SER A 478 -5.60 10.42 -15.34
N SER A 479 -4.49 9.84 -15.81
CA SER A 479 -3.17 10.04 -15.23
C SER A 479 -2.82 11.53 -15.16
N ILE A 480 -2.31 11.96 -14.02
CA ILE A 480 -1.80 13.32 -13.82
C ILE A 480 -0.28 13.27 -13.70
N TYR A 481 0.39 14.29 -14.24
CA TYR A 481 1.85 14.29 -14.37
C TYR A 481 2.41 15.61 -13.87
N ILE A 482 3.60 15.56 -13.28
CA ILE A 482 4.41 16.75 -13.05
C ILE A 482 5.22 16.99 -14.32
N ARG A 483 4.82 17.96 -15.14
CA ARG A 483 5.41 18.20 -16.47
C ARG A 483 6.22 19.48 -16.44
N GLY A 484 7.49 19.42 -16.83
CA GLY A 484 8.37 20.59 -16.81
C GLY A 484 9.63 20.41 -17.63
N VAL A 485 10.52 21.40 -17.58
CA VAL A 485 11.78 21.37 -18.34
C VAL A 485 12.63 20.14 -18.01
N PHE A 486 12.60 19.66 -16.76
CA PHE A 486 13.36 18.50 -16.29
C PHE A 486 12.91 17.15 -16.88
N ASN A 487 11.73 17.09 -17.51
CA ASN A 487 11.25 15.89 -18.22
C ASN A 487 10.69 16.25 -19.60
N GLU A 488 11.22 17.32 -20.21
CA GLU A 488 10.85 17.81 -21.54
C GLU A 488 9.35 18.09 -21.73
N TRP A 489 8.65 18.41 -20.63
CA TRP A 489 7.20 18.56 -20.59
C TRP A 489 6.44 17.27 -20.98
N GLY A 490 7.09 16.11 -20.88
CA GLY A 490 6.53 14.78 -21.17
C GLY A 490 5.70 14.23 -20.00
N THR A 491 5.34 12.95 -20.09
CA THR A 491 4.52 12.20 -19.12
C THR A 491 5.35 11.24 -18.26
N ALA A 492 6.67 11.37 -18.25
CA ALA A 492 7.57 10.46 -17.52
C ALA A 492 7.48 10.57 -15.98
N SER A 493 6.77 11.58 -15.46
CA SER A 493 6.65 11.85 -14.02
C SER A 493 5.18 11.84 -13.61
N GLU A 494 4.54 10.67 -13.69
CA GLU A 494 3.18 10.44 -13.23
C GLU A 494 3.11 10.60 -11.70
N ALA A 495 2.07 11.29 -11.22
CA ALA A 495 1.81 11.39 -9.80
C ALA A 495 0.81 10.30 -9.38
N HIS A 496 1.23 9.46 -8.44
CA HIS A 496 0.41 8.39 -7.90
C HIS A 496 -0.59 8.95 -6.88
N TYR A 497 -1.80 8.41 -6.89
CA TYR A 497 -2.79 8.72 -5.85
C TYR A 497 -2.36 8.09 -4.53
N ALA A 498 -2.11 8.92 -3.51
CA ALA A 498 -1.73 8.53 -2.17
C ALA A 498 -2.93 8.43 -1.20
N GLY A 499 -4.16 8.61 -1.70
CA GLY A 499 -5.39 8.60 -0.89
C GLY A 499 -5.79 9.98 -0.35
N GLY A 500 -7.08 10.19 -0.09
CA GLY A 500 -7.61 11.42 0.51
C GLY A 500 -7.34 12.66 -0.34
N ASP A 501 -7.46 12.54 -1.67
CA ASP A 501 -7.21 13.62 -2.65
C ASP A 501 -5.77 14.13 -2.67
N VAL A 502 -4.84 13.27 -2.28
CA VAL A 502 -3.41 13.54 -2.32
C VAL A 502 -2.77 12.74 -3.44
N TYR A 503 -1.89 13.41 -4.18
CA TYR A 503 -1.09 12.83 -5.24
C TYR A 503 0.38 13.11 -4.98
N GLU A 504 1.23 12.12 -5.20
CA GLU A 504 2.67 12.19 -4.93
C GLU A 504 3.46 11.78 -6.18
N ALA A 505 4.59 12.44 -6.46
CA ALA A 505 5.51 12.04 -7.53
C ALA A 505 6.94 12.19 -7.06
N VAL A 506 7.79 11.20 -7.33
CA VAL A 506 9.23 11.26 -7.03
C VAL A 506 9.99 11.48 -8.33
N ILE A 507 10.83 12.51 -8.36
CA ILE A 507 11.54 12.92 -9.58
C ILE A 507 12.99 13.21 -9.22
N ALA A 508 13.93 12.56 -9.93
CA ALA A 508 15.33 12.94 -9.92
C ALA A 508 15.51 14.24 -10.72
N ILE A 509 16.01 15.29 -10.09
CA ILE A 509 16.19 16.60 -10.72
C ILE A 509 17.60 17.12 -10.44
N GLU A 510 18.29 17.52 -11.51
CA GLU A 510 19.61 18.15 -11.45
C GLU A 510 19.58 19.55 -10.81
N ALA A 511 20.74 20.06 -10.40
CA ALA A 511 20.84 21.43 -9.91
C ALA A 511 20.55 22.44 -11.03
N GLY A 512 19.62 23.37 -10.80
CA GLY A 512 19.19 24.31 -11.83
C GLY A 512 17.93 25.10 -11.47
N SER A 513 17.43 25.85 -12.45
CA SER A 513 16.13 26.51 -12.35
C SER A 513 15.21 25.92 -13.41
N TYR A 514 14.01 25.52 -13.00
CA TYR A 514 13.07 24.79 -13.83
C TYR A 514 11.71 25.45 -13.83
N GLU A 515 11.03 25.34 -14.95
CA GLU A 515 9.60 25.63 -15.06
C GLU A 515 8.84 24.32 -15.18
N PHE A 516 7.65 24.25 -14.55
CA PHE A 516 6.80 23.06 -14.58
C PHE A 516 5.32 23.40 -14.33
N LYS A 517 4.47 22.39 -14.48
CA LYS A 517 3.04 22.38 -14.21
C LYS A 517 2.61 21.00 -13.69
N VAL A 518 1.40 20.93 -13.17
CA VAL A 518 0.70 19.67 -12.94
C VAL A 518 -0.37 19.53 -14.01
N ALA A 519 -0.29 18.49 -14.83
CA ALA A 519 -1.16 18.39 -15.99
C ALA A 519 -1.41 16.94 -16.42
N SER A 520 -2.55 16.72 -17.06
CA SER A 520 -2.86 15.49 -17.79
C SER A 520 -2.06 15.42 -19.09
N GLU A 521 -2.04 14.25 -19.74
CA GLU A 521 -1.36 14.07 -21.02
C GLU A 521 -1.89 15.05 -22.09
N ASP A 522 -3.21 15.21 -22.14
CA ASP A 522 -3.93 16.03 -23.12
C ASP A 522 -3.90 17.55 -22.84
N TRP A 523 -3.40 17.97 -21.67
CA TRP A 523 -3.45 19.37 -21.16
C TRP A 523 -4.85 19.98 -21.02
N ALA A 524 -5.90 19.25 -21.37
CA ALA A 524 -7.28 19.72 -21.37
C ALA A 524 -8.00 19.28 -20.10
N THR A 525 -7.69 18.09 -19.60
CA THR A 525 -8.31 17.51 -18.41
C THR A 525 -7.74 18.12 -17.12
N VAL A 526 -6.41 18.26 -17.03
CA VAL A 526 -5.72 18.94 -15.92
C VAL A 526 -4.64 19.84 -16.52
N ASN A 527 -4.62 21.12 -16.11
CA ASN A 527 -3.60 22.08 -16.53
C ASN A 527 -3.33 23.12 -15.43
N VAL A 528 -2.86 22.64 -14.29
CA VAL A 528 -2.64 23.48 -13.12
C VAL A 528 -1.24 24.08 -13.15
N GLY A 529 -1.21 25.40 -13.03
CA GLY A 529 0.00 26.21 -13.01
C GLY A 529 -0.05 27.29 -11.94
N ALA A 530 0.75 28.32 -12.14
CA ALA A 530 0.85 29.50 -11.28
C ALA A 530 -0.36 30.43 -11.41
N GLY A 531 -0.87 30.89 -10.26
CA GLY A 531 -1.76 32.04 -10.15
C GLY A 531 -1.00 33.37 -10.20
N ALA A 532 -1.12 34.20 -9.17
CA ALA A 532 -0.46 35.52 -9.15
C ALA A 532 1.05 35.43 -8.89
N SER A 533 1.45 34.48 -8.06
CA SER A 533 2.82 34.05 -7.79
C SER A 533 3.12 32.77 -8.55
N ASN A 534 4.35 32.62 -9.02
CA ASN A 534 4.80 31.40 -9.70
C ASN A 534 5.97 30.71 -9.02
N THR A 535 6.52 31.26 -7.94
CA THR A 535 7.76 30.73 -7.34
C THR A 535 7.44 29.70 -6.27
N VAL A 536 7.79 28.45 -6.53
CA VAL A 536 7.72 27.33 -5.58
C VAL A 536 9.04 27.26 -4.82
N THR A 537 8.95 27.25 -3.49
CA THR A 537 10.12 27.15 -2.59
C THR A 537 10.14 25.77 -1.96
N ILE A 538 11.26 25.06 -2.09
CA ILE A 538 11.45 23.73 -1.50
C ILE A 538 11.16 23.79 0.02
N GLY A 539 10.35 22.85 0.50
CA GLY A 539 9.94 22.74 1.90
C GLY A 539 8.81 23.66 2.33
N THR A 540 8.27 24.49 1.44
CA THR A 540 7.17 25.40 1.77
C THR A 540 5.92 25.03 0.97
N ALA A 541 4.75 25.06 1.60
CA ALA A 541 3.48 24.89 0.92
C ALA A 541 3.29 26.01 -0.12
N PHE A 542 2.95 25.63 -1.34
CA PHE A 542 2.59 26.56 -2.41
C PHE A 542 1.10 26.41 -2.72
N GLY A 543 0.30 27.44 -2.42
CA GLY A 543 -1.16 27.42 -2.60
C GLY A 543 -1.70 28.35 -3.68
N ASP A 544 -0.84 29.11 -4.38
CA ASP A 544 -1.28 30.02 -5.46
C ASP A 544 -1.34 29.28 -6.80
N LEU A 545 -2.12 28.20 -6.82
CA LEU A 545 -2.34 27.34 -7.98
C LEU A 545 -3.58 27.80 -8.75
N ALA A 546 -3.47 27.83 -10.08
CA ALA A 546 -4.56 28.21 -10.96
C ALA A 546 -4.69 27.24 -12.13
N ASP A 547 -5.92 26.85 -12.44
CA ASP A 547 -6.22 26.10 -13.65
C ASP A 547 -5.99 26.97 -14.90
N GLY A 548 -5.35 26.38 -15.92
CA GLY A 548 -4.83 27.09 -17.09
C GLY A 548 -3.76 28.14 -16.77
N GLY A 549 -3.22 28.16 -15.54
CA GLY A 549 -2.28 29.16 -15.04
C GLY A 549 -0.93 29.17 -15.77
N GLY A 550 -0.08 30.14 -15.45
CA GLY A 550 1.29 30.21 -15.99
C GLY A 550 2.17 29.04 -15.52
N ASN A 551 3.42 28.96 -15.95
CA ASN A 551 4.33 27.93 -15.44
C ASN A 551 4.74 28.26 -14.00
N LEU A 552 4.80 27.23 -13.13
CA LEU A 552 5.46 27.29 -11.84
C LEU A 552 6.97 27.30 -12.06
N ALA A 553 7.71 27.98 -11.19
CA ALA A 553 9.15 28.11 -11.23
C ALA A 553 9.75 27.58 -9.92
N ILE A 554 10.76 26.71 -10.02
CA ILE A 554 11.48 26.15 -8.87
C ILE A 554 12.98 26.22 -9.11
N SER A 555 13.76 26.44 -8.06
CA SER A 555 15.22 26.39 -8.09
C SER A 555 15.71 25.23 -7.23
N ILE A 556 16.45 24.32 -7.86
CA ILE A 556 17.07 23.14 -7.27
C ILE A 556 18.54 23.46 -7.01
N ALA A 557 18.95 23.42 -5.75
CA ALA A 557 20.31 23.81 -5.34
C ALA A 557 21.36 22.71 -5.61
N ALA A 558 20.95 21.44 -5.55
CA ALA A 558 21.80 20.27 -5.75
C ALA A 558 20.99 19.17 -6.41
N ALA A 559 21.63 18.37 -7.27
CA ALA A 559 21.00 17.22 -7.89
C ALA A 559 20.55 16.23 -6.82
N ASP A 560 19.27 15.82 -6.86
CA ASP A 560 18.68 14.88 -5.91
C ASP A 560 17.33 14.36 -6.39
N GLU A 561 16.77 13.39 -5.67
CA GLU A 561 15.36 13.01 -5.78
C GLU A 561 14.48 13.95 -4.96
N TYR A 562 13.41 14.45 -5.57
CA TYR A 562 12.43 15.34 -4.96
C TYR A 562 11.05 14.70 -4.97
N LEU A 563 10.37 14.74 -3.83
CA LEU A 563 8.98 14.39 -3.68
C LEU A 563 8.12 15.64 -3.94
N PHE A 564 7.27 15.56 -4.95
CA PHE A 564 6.17 16.49 -5.19
C PHE A 564 4.92 15.92 -4.53
N THR A 565 4.18 16.75 -3.82
CA THR A 565 2.93 16.35 -3.17
C THR A 565 1.87 17.38 -3.47
N ILE A 566 0.79 16.96 -4.14
CA ILE A 566 -0.38 17.76 -4.44
C ILE A 566 -1.47 17.28 -3.50
N ASP A 567 -1.91 18.15 -2.62
CA ASP A 567 -3.05 17.91 -1.75
C ASP A 567 -4.22 18.73 -2.25
N ALA A 568 -5.18 18.03 -2.85
CA ALA A 568 -6.40 18.57 -3.43
C ALA A 568 -7.63 18.32 -2.55
N SER A 569 -7.43 17.92 -1.28
CA SER A 569 -8.52 17.61 -0.34
C SER A 569 -9.32 18.83 0.12
N GLY A 570 -8.79 20.04 -0.10
CA GLY A 570 -9.47 21.31 0.21
C GLY A 570 -9.93 22.07 -1.03
N ASP A 571 -10.72 23.13 -0.81
CA ASP A 571 -11.25 24.00 -1.87
C ASP A 571 -10.15 24.61 -2.78
N THR A 572 -8.92 24.72 -2.27
CA THR A 572 -7.74 25.13 -3.02
C THR A 572 -6.60 24.13 -2.81
N PRO A 573 -6.04 23.54 -3.88
CA PRO A 573 -4.98 22.58 -3.77
C PRO A 573 -3.70 23.25 -3.28
N THR A 574 -2.87 22.47 -2.63
CA THR A 574 -1.55 22.89 -2.18
C THR A 574 -0.49 21.96 -2.76
N LEU A 575 0.61 22.54 -3.20
CA LEU A 575 1.78 21.83 -3.69
C LEU A 575 2.92 21.95 -2.68
N TRP A 576 3.49 20.81 -2.31
CA TRP A 576 4.80 20.74 -1.65
C TRP A 576 5.83 20.13 -2.57
N VAL A 577 7.06 20.63 -2.46
CA VAL A 577 8.24 19.99 -3.04
C VAL A 577 9.29 19.86 -1.96
N VAL A 578 9.69 18.65 -1.63
CA VAL A 578 10.68 18.35 -0.58
C VAL A 578 11.72 17.35 -1.12
N PRO A 579 12.94 17.30 -0.56
CA PRO A 579 13.85 16.19 -0.86
C PRO A 579 13.17 14.86 -0.50
N PHE A 580 13.28 13.85 -1.36
CA PHE A 580 12.71 12.52 -1.11
C PHE A 580 13.34 11.87 0.14
N LYS A 581 14.62 12.16 0.38
CA LYS A 581 15.36 11.82 1.61
C LYS A 581 15.84 13.09 2.32
N PRO A 582 15.01 13.71 3.17
CA PRO A 582 15.35 14.95 3.90
C PRO A 582 16.60 14.85 4.77
N PHE A 583 16.86 13.67 5.36
CA PHE A 583 18.03 13.45 6.21
C PHE A 583 19.15 12.78 5.40
N ARG A 584 20.27 13.50 5.27
CA ARG A 584 21.51 13.01 4.62
C ARG A 584 22.57 12.47 5.58
N THR A 585 22.25 12.48 6.86
CA THR A 585 23.09 11.93 7.93
C THR A 585 22.22 11.02 8.79
N GLU A 586 22.85 10.18 9.60
CA GLU A 586 22.12 9.41 10.61
C GLU A 586 21.45 10.36 11.60
N VAL A 587 20.16 10.12 11.83
CA VAL A 587 19.33 10.90 12.75
C VAL A 587 18.73 9.94 13.75
N PHE A 588 18.64 10.39 15.00
CA PHE A 588 18.27 9.57 16.14
C PHE A 588 17.19 10.27 16.96
N VAL A 589 16.35 9.50 17.63
CA VAL A 589 15.60 9.99 18.78
C VAL A 589 16.56 9.98 19.97
N ARG A 590 16.87 11.14 20.52
CA ARG A 590 17.87 11.32 21.59
C ARG A 590 17.22 11.98 22.79
N GLY A 591 17.35 11.39 23.96
CA GLY A 591 16.65 11.90 25.14
C GLY A 591 16.99 11.19 26.44
N GLY A 592 16.22 11.49 27.49
CA GLY A 592 16.30 10.81 28.77
C GLY A 592 16.14 9.29 28.66
N MET A 593 15.41 8.79 27.64
CA MET A 593 15.19 7.36 27.40
C MET A 593 16.47 6.58 27.02
N ASN A 594 17.48 7.24 26.48
CA ASN A 594 18.73 6.62 26.03
C ASN A 594 19.96 7.41 26.46
N GLY A 595 19.86 8.18 27.55
CA GLY A 595 20.97 8.98 28.08
C GLY A 595 21.49 10.04 27.11
N TRP A 596 20.66 10.51 26.17
CA TRP A 596 21.02 11.41 25.07
C TRP A 596 22.01 10.80 24.05
N GLY A 597 22.09 9.47 23.99
CA GLY A 597 22.92 8.69 23.07
C GLY A 597 22.36 8.60 21.65
N THR A 598 22.90 7.68 20.85
CA THR A 598 22.56 7.43 19.44
C THR A 598 21.95 6.04 19.24
N ASP A 599 21.42 5.43 20.31
CA ASP A 599 20.94 4.05 20.27
C ASP A 599 19.65 3.86 19.45
N ASN A 600 18.89 4.93 19.18
CA ASN A 600 17.59 4.87 18.52
C ASN A 600 17.56 5.65 17.21
N MET A 601 18.16 5.09 16.17
CA MET A 601 18.21 5.68 14.83
C MET A 601 16.83 5.65 14.15
N VAL A 602 16.40 6.76 13.54
CA VAL A 602 15.22 6.79 12.66
C VAL A 602 15.60 6.32 11.26
N VAL A 603 14.90 5.29 10.80
CA VAL A 603 15.18 4.61 9.53
C VAL A 603 14.21 5.11 8.46
N PHE A 604 14.72 5.41 7.27
CA PHE A 604 13.91 5.86 6.14
C PHE A 604 12.87 4.79 5.75
N LYS A 605 11.62 5.23 5.53
CA LYS A 605 10.48 4.37 5.18
C LYS A 605 9.88 4.69 3.81
N GLY A 606 10.51 5.58 3.04
CA GLY A 606 9.99 6.06 1.76
C GLY A 606 9.29 7.42 1.88
N THR A 607 9.16 8.13 0.76
CA THR A 607 8.37 9.37 0.63
C THR A 607 8.63 10.40 1.74
N ALA A 608 9.89 10.73 2.01
CA ALA A 608 10.30 11.66 3.07
C ALA A 608 9.87 11.30 4.51
N ARG A 609 9.54 10.02 4.78
CA ARG A 609 9.14 9.52 6.12
C ARG A 609 10.25 8.66 6.73
N TYR A 610 10.43 8.77 8.05
CA TYR A 610 11.37 7.97 8.84
C TYR A 610 10.69 7.43 10.09
N ALA A 611 11.10 6.26 10.58
CA ALA A 611 10.57 5.72 11.82
C ALA A 611 11.61 4.91 12.61
N THR A 612 11.45 4.89 13.93
CA THR A 612 12.16 3.97 14.84
C THR A 612 11.24 3.45 15.92
N HIS A 613 11.59 2.32 16.53
CA HIS A 613 10.84 1.72 17.62
C HIS A 613 11.68 1.75 18.90
N ILE A 614 11.10 2.21 20.00
CA ILE A 614 11.78 2.37 21.28
C ILE A 614 10.94 1.74 22.37
N ALA A 615 11.49 0.75 23.07
CA ALA A 615 10.89 0.24 24.30
C ALA A 615 11.04 1.29 25.41
N LEU A 616 9.92 1.75 25.96
CA LEU A 616 9.86 2.76 27.00
C LEU A 616 9.07 2.23 28.19
N GLU A 617 9.54 2.54 29.39
CA GLU A 617 8.80 2.28 30.63
C GLU A 617 7.82 3.43 30.89
N ALA A 618 6.85 3.22 31.77
CA ALA A 618 5.96 4.31 32.18
C ALA A 618 6.76 5.44 32.86
N GLY A 619 6.60 6.67 32.40
CA GLY A 619 7.38 7.82 32.88
C GLY A 619 7.36 9.03 31.94
N ASP A 620 8.01 10.10 32.37
CA ASP A 620 8.22 11.30 31.57
C ASP A 620 9.63 11.31 30.96
N TYR A 621 9.70 11.56 29.66
CA TYR A 621 10.96 11.62 28.92
C TYR A 621 11.11 12.96 28.20
N GLU A 622 12.27 13.61 28.41
CA GLU A 622 12.75 14.66 27.52
C GLU A 622 13.43 14.05 26.31
N PHE A 623 13.19 14.57 25.11
CA PHE A 623 13.87 14.09 23.90
C PHE A 623 13.91 15.12 22.78
N LYS A 624 14.67 14.79 21.73
CA LYS A 624 14.78 15.47 20.45
C LYS A 624 14.98 14.48 19.32
N VAL A 625 14.80 14.93 18.08
CA VAL A 625 15.21 14.19 16.88
C VAL A 625 16.45 14.89 16.33
N ALA A 626 17.62 14.26 16.43
CA ALA A 626 18.89 14.92 16.15
C ALA A 626 19.94 13.97 15.58
N SER A 627 20.86 14.54 14.79
CA SER A 627 22.09 13.88 14.37
C SER A 627 23.05 13.72 15.54
N GLU A 628 24.04 12.84 15.42
CA GLU A 628 25.07 12.63 16.46
C GLU A 628 25.77 13.95 16.84
N ASP A 629 26.12 14.74 15.83
CA ASP A 629 26.85 16.01 15.96
C ASP A 629 25.99 17.20 16.41
N TRP A 630 24.66 17.03 16.55
CA TRP A 630 23.68 18.08 16.83
C TRP A 630 23.61 19.25 15.84
N SER A 631 24.43 19.24 14.79
CA SER A 631 24.63 20.39 13.92
C SER A 631 23.86 20.22 12.62
N ALA A 632 23.88 19.01 12.06
CA ALA A 632 23.15 18.68 10.85
C ALA A 632 21.62 18.63 11.09
N VAL A 633 21.18 17.99 12.18
CA VAL A 633 19.77 17.89 12.58
C VAL A 633 19.66 18.07 14.09
N ASN A 634 18.78 18.96 14.53
CA ASN A 634 18.50 19.22 15.95
C ASN A 634 17.08 19.72 16.11
N LEU A 635 16.13 18.82 15.91
CA LEU A 635 14.70 19.12 15.89
C LEU A 635 14.11 18.96 17.29
N GLY A 636 13.41 20.00 17.72
CA GLY A 636 12.71 20.05 19.00
C GLY A 636 11.55 21.04 18.97
N ALA A 637 11.06 21.46 20.13
CA ALA A 637 9.96 22.41 20.24
C ALA A 637 10.39 23.82 19.79
N GLY A 638 9.68 24.42 18.83
CA GLY A 638 9.88 25.80 18.42
C GLY A 638 9.63 26.81 19.55
N GLU A 639 10.14 28.03 19.38
CA GLU A 639 9.89 29.13 20.34
C GLU A 639 8.38 29.41 20.46
N GLY A 640 7.84 29.33 21.68
CA GLY A 640 6.41 29.52 21.94
C GLY A 640 5.51 28.33 21.60
N ALA A 641 6.03 27.24 21.04
CA ALA A 641 5.30 26.00 20.84
C ALA A 641 5.17 25.20 22.15
N SER A 642 4.17 24.32 22.22
CA SER A 642 4.08 23.33 23.32
C SER A 642 5.34 22.47 23.30
N THR A 643 5.95 22.23 24.45
CA THR A 643 7.03 21.23 24.53
C THR A 643 6.47 19.81 24.61
N ARG A 644 5.17 19.63 24.88
CA ARG A 644 4.57 18.32 25.14
C ARG A 644 4.02 17.68 23.87
N VAL A 645 4.38 16.42 23.66
CA VAL A 645 3.89 15.51 22.61
C VAL A 645 2.99 14.47 23.27
N THR A 646 1.82 14.23 22.68
CA THR A 646 0.85 13.23 23.14
C THR A 646 0.95 11.98 22.25
N PRO A 647 1.11 10.76 22.80
CA PRO A 647 1.02 9.55 21.99
C PRO A 647 -0.29 9.48 21.20
N GLY A 648 -0.23 9.10 19.92
CA GLY A 648 -1.38 9.03 19.01
C GLY A 648 -1.77 10.36 18.34
N GLU A 649 -1.18 11.49 18.73
CA GLU A 649 -1.44 12.79 18.12
C GLU A 649 -0.23 13.30 17.35
N ALA A 650 -0.44 13.79 16.13
CA ALA A 650 0.62 14.37 15.33
C ALA A 650 1.08 15.73 15.90
N TYR A 651 2.40 15.87 16.08
CA TYR A 651 3.06 17.09 16.51
C TYR A 651 3.71 17.79 15.31
N ALA A 652 3.07 18.85 14.80
CA ALA A 652 3.47 19.53 13.56
C ALA A 652 4.55 20.62 13.73
N SER A 653 4.97 20.94 14.96
CA SER A 653 5.75 22.15 15.27
C SER A 653 7.23 21.89 15.61
N LEU A 654 7.88 20.95 14.92
CA LEU A 654 9.33 20.75 15.09
C LEU A 654 10.09 21.97 14.56
N ALA A 655 11.18 22.32 15.23
CA ALA A 655 12.05 23.43 14.86
C ALA A 655 13.51 23.03 14.97
N GLN A 656 14.30 23.40 13.96
CA GLN A 656 15.76 23.27 14.01
C GLN A 656 16.33 24.18 15.11
N GLY A 657 17.12 23.62 16.02
CA GLY A 657 17.61 24.29 17.22
C GLY A 657 16.55 24.51 18.31
N GLY A 658 15.35 23.91 18.18
CA GLY A 658 14.25 24.03 19.14
C GLY A 658 14.60 23.49 20.54
N GLY A 659 13.76 23.79 21.53
CA GLY A 659 13.85 23.25 22.89
C GLY A 659 13.59 21.74 22.96
N ASN A 660 13.81 21.13 24.12
CA ASN A 660 13.50 19.70 24.31
C ASN A 660 11.99 19.46 24.22
N LEU A 661 11.60 18.35 23.59
CA LEU A 661 10.24 17.82 23.63
C LEU A 661 10.06 16.99 24.90
N MET A 662 8.83 16.87 25.36
CA MET A 662 8.39 16.08 26.51
C MET A 662 7.35 15.08 26.05
N ILE A 663 7.51 13.81 26.41
CA ILE A 663 6.48 12.79 26.25
C ILE A 663 6.22 12.13 27.60
N THR A 664 4.94 11.90 27.91
CA THR A 664 4.52 11.04 29.03
C THR A 664 4.11 9.69 28.46
N ILE A 665 4.72 8.63 28.97
CA ILE A 665 4.39 7.24 28.69
C ILE A 665 3.58 6.73 29.87
N ASP A 666 2.28 6.53 29.66
CA ASP A 666 1.38 6.04 30.71
C ASP A 666 1.47 4.52 30.90
N ILE A 667 1.78 3.79 29.83
CA ILE A 667 1.86 2.32 29.80
C ILE A 667 3.22 1.95 29.21
N ALA A 668 4.00 1.15 29.93
CA ALA A 668 5.26 0.62 29.40
C ALA A 668 5.00 -0.20 28.12
N GLY A 669 5.85 -0.04 27.12
CA GLY A 669 5.70 -0.71 25.83
C GLY A 669 6.69 -0.21 24.79
N THR A 670 6.64 -0.78 23.60
CA THR A 670 7.40 -0.26 22.46
C THR A 670 6.58 0.86 21.81
N TYR A 671 7.25 1.95 21.46
CA TYR A 671 6.66 3.12 20.82
C TYR A 671 7.35 3.38 19.48
N ARG A 672 6.57 3.54 18.41
CA ARG A 672 7.02 4.00 17.11
C ARG A 672 7.12 5.52 17.11
N PHE A 673 8.31 6.04 16.91
CA PHE A 673 8.56 7.46 16.65
C PHE A 673 8.66 7.64 15.14
N GLN A 674 7.68 8.31 14.53
CA GLN A 674 7.61 8.58 13.11
C GLN A 674 7.84 10.06 12.82
N VAL A 675 8.79 10.35 11.94
CA VAL A 675 9.12 11.69 11.46
C VAL A 675 8.65 11.81 10.02
N ASP A 676 7.67 12.68 9.76
CA ASP A 676 7.05 12.86 8.44
C ASP A 676 7.43 14.22 7.84
N GLY A 677 8.29 14.18 6.81
CA GLY A 677 8.72 15.34 6.06
C GLY A 677 8.01 15.55 4.72
N ALA A 678 6.98 14.76 4.38
CA ALA A 678 6.35 14.79 3.06
C ALA A 678 5.64 16.14 2.79
N ARG A 679 5.03 16.72 3.83
CA ARG A 679 4.26 17.98 3.74
C ARG A 679 4.67 19.03 4.77
N ASN A 680 5.71 18.77 5.54
CA ASN A 680 6.16 19.62 6.64
C ASN A 680 7.67 19.81 6.57
N VAL A 681 8.13 21.07 6.52
CA VAL A 681 9.53 21.41 6.75
C VAL A 681 9.59 22.56 7.76
N PRO A 682 10.05 22.31 8.99
CA PRO A 682 10.59 21.04 9.51
C PRO A 682 9.51 19.93 9.61
N PRO A 683 9.91 18.64 9.63
CA PRO A 683 8.96 17.53 9.57
C PRO A 683 8.03 17.48 10.79
N ALA A 684 6.88 16.81 10.64
CA ALA A 684 6.01 16.48 11.76
C ALA A 684 6.53 15.25 12.51
N LEU A 685 6.12 15.08 13.77
CA LEU A 685 6.42 13.92 14.59
C LEU A 685 5.13 13.26 15.06
N LEU A 686 4.99 11.97 14.87
CA LEU A 686 3.94 11.15 15.46
C LEU A 686 4.59 10.07 16.33
N ILE A 687 4.09 9.89 17.55
CA ILE A 687 4.57 8.82 18.43
C ILE A 687 3.39 7.95 18.79
N GLU A 688 3.48 6.65 18.53
CA GLU A 688 2.38 5.71 18.78
C GLU A 688 2.92 4.50 19.54
N GLN A 689 2.15 3.96 20.46
CA GLN A 689 2.49 2.69 21.08
C GLN A 689 2.34 1.61 20.02
N THR A 690 3.42 0.88 19.72
CA THR A 690 3.30 -0.36 18.97
C THR A 690 2.76 -1.44 19.91
N PRO A 691 1.77 -2.22 19.46
CA PRO A 691 1.28 -3.33 20.25
C PRO A 691 2.42 -4.27 20.65
N GLY A 692 2.44 -4.69 21.91
CA GLY A 692 3.46 -5.59 22.45
C GLY A 692 3.18 -7.03 22.02
N SER A 693 4.23 -7.65 21.47
CA SER A 693 4.35 -9.06 21.05
C SER A 693 3.62 -10.09 21.90
#